data_AF-A0A9D4SEF6-F1
#
_entry.id   AF-A0A9D4SEF6-F1
#
_cell.length_a   1.000
_cell.length_b   1.000
_cell.length_c   1.000
_cell.angle_alpha   90.00
_cell.angle_beta   90.00
_cell.angle_gamma   90.00
#
_symmetry.space_group_name_H-M   'P 1'
#
loop_
_entity.id
_entity.type
_entity.pdbx_description
1 polymer ?
#
loop_
_entity_poly.entity_id
_entity_poly.type
_entity_poly.pdbx_seq_one_letter_code
_entity_poly.pdbx_strand_id
1 'polypeptide(L)'
;MAVEIVDYNKLCSDEQMMAIKMKMGGKKFKSQKRKQIKKVKIPESKKPKDNDMDDEWEEIDDDNNDESESSSHDSDGEESIMDATTHKKTLESLKDKDPEFYEYLQKHDKQLLDFNDDQELPSEGDYDDDDDDVGQNLDDEDSIEETTRNVTIDNVKEWKQILQNPTTKANCLMAIKSSIKAFRKSVQQTQDISDQMLMKPMAVMNPSLFNMIINTCLVDLLPAISHYLSIKNDDSQNKDETMKCQLFDPRRSRNWKRILSSMKIYLTDILKMISSLSIEARLSFERHVLELLPYYQVFPHLLKRIIRYSIQEWHSSQEERSRVLSFLILYRAIRVIRSNKNHMTNTELQTLINHLLRQLYMTYAVTSKTTNEITITKIQFMRNSLVELYQLEPMISYQQCFIFMRQLTINLRKSIMVKEKDALKRVHNWQFIHSLNLWSQLIGTSLKQNDLFGQLLMPVTNISLETLRLFSAFKYVPYRLQIIESLIKLSSESDHFIPILRTFREIIVQLAQNKNEIILKNKIKNKKKKKETKPMEIVKKKEPKSANKIINLNVTLKISKEQTFEMDFIQKVVDRIYELLLYYLKSISHLISFPEIILIFHGECSKLIKSIPYARGQTMMRQLMDKCDKNAQFIVEHREKQNLSGKLKELIDQQRIELFENEIRNLKTPLVEFYEQWRQFKSKQSTSETNEEAPLELAKDALSTSVKKKRKRSKKNRKKARGLNPNLDLEGAFDLSYKPFCCDSDCPFILATMSQEEKSILGLGNPLLDVIATCNEDFLKKYDLEANNAILAEAKHEKLCADMSEQFKVQYLAGGSVQNSMRVAQWFMPRPNVCSFFGCVGEDDFAKQMKSKADEDGVNAVYMVDPKTATGTCACLITKNGKCRSLCAYLGASQKFSIDHVHKNFDYVESSRIFYVSGFHLIISLEPTLLLAKHAHQFEHKLFVINLSAPYISQFYSEQLLQVMPYVDLLFGNETEAEAFAKMQKWETNDMKIIAQKLADWQPCHRPRTVIVTQGKNPIIVAYTNQRLPMEMFTVPLLNDNEIVDTNGAGDAFVGGFLAYRLAAKPMAECIKAATFAAQEVIKQSGCVFPKENRMKLV
;
A
#
# COMPACT_ATOMS: atom_id res chain seq x y z
N MET A 1 -11.68 -19.46 24.08
CA MET A 1 -10.24 -19.59 24.39
C MET A 1 -9.91 -20.39 25.65
N ALA A 2 -10.05 -19.88 26.90
CA ALA A 2 -9.60 -20.63 28.09
C ALA A 2 -10.35 -21.97 28.30
N VAL A 3 -11.66 -22.01 27.98
CA VAL A 3 -12.48 -23.23 28.05
C VAL A 3 -12.10 -24.25 26.96
N GLU A 4 -11.79 -23.79 25.75
CA GLU A 4 -11.37 -24.65 24.62
C GLU A 4 -9.97 -25.25 24.84
N ILE A 5 -9.07 -24.52 25.51
CA ILE A 5 -7.73 -25.01 25.89
C ILE A 5 -7.81 -26.13 26.94
N VAL A 6 -8.79 -26.07 27.84
CA VAL A 6 -9.02 -27.11 28.88
C VAL A 6 -9.62 -28.39 28.27
N ASP A 7 -10.55 -28.28 27.33
CA ASP A 7 -11.10 -29.45 26.62
C ASP A 7 -10.09 -30.07 25.64
N TYR A 8 -9.20 -29.27 25.04
CA TYR A 8 -8.09 -29.79 24.23
C TYR A 8 -7.08 -30.58 25.08
N ASN A 9 -6.84 -30.18 26.33
CA ASN A 9 -5.97 -30.90 27.27
C ASN A 9 -6.61 -32.20 27.81
N LYS A 10 -7.94 -32.29 27.90
CA LYS A 10 -8.63 -33.56 28.23
C LYS A 10 -8.49 -34.61 27.14
N LEU A 11 -8.36 -34.19 25.88
CA LEU A 11 -7.98 -35.08 24.77
C LEU A 11 -6.48 -35.44 24.77
N CYS A 12 -5.69 -34.81 25.64
CA CYS A 12 -4.23 -34.88 25.63
C CYS A 12 -3.61 -35.48 26.91
N SER A 13 -4.41 -36.01 27.85
CA SER A 13 -3.88 -36.73 29.02
C SER A 13 -3.63 -38.20 28.69
N ASP A 14 -2.36 -38.59 28.64
CA ASP A 14 -1.86 -39.98 28.57
C ASP A 14 -2.23 -40.87 29.79
N GLU A 15 -3.12 -40.41 30.67
CA GLU A 15 -3.52 -41.11 31.90
C GLU A 15 -4.44 -42.32 31.65
N GLN A 16 -5.08 -42.44 30.47
CA GLN A 16 -5.86 -43.64 30.13
C GLN A 16 -5.00 -44.82 29.63
N MET A 17 -3.74 -44.59 29.24
CA MET A 17 -2.83 -45.65 28.78
C MET A 17 -1.96 -46.25 29.90
N MET A 18 -1.81 -45.57 31.04
CA MET A 18 -1.12 -46.11 32.23
C MET A 18 -2.03 -46.97 33.13
N ALA A 19 -3.34 -46.71 33.16
CA ALA A 19 -4.28 -47.46 34.01
C ALA A 19 -4.53 -48.91 33.55
N ILE A 20 -4.16 -49.28 32.32
CA ILE A 20 -4.36 -50.63 31.77
C ILE A 20 -3.12 -51.54 31.95
N LYS A 21 -1.94 -51.00 32.30
CA LYS A 21 -0.70 -51.79 32.45
C LYS A 21 -0.43 -52.34 33.86
N MET A 22 -1.28 -52.06 34.85
CA MET A 22 -1.06 -52.49 36.26
C MET A 22 -2.09 -53.48 36.83
N LYS A 23 -2.98 -54.07 36.03
CA LYS A 23 -3.84 -55.18 36.49
C LYS A 23 -3.72 -56.37 35.55
N MET A 24 -2.93 -57.34 35.99
CA MET A 24 -3.19 -58.79 35.94
C MET A 24 -1.88 -59.58 35.74
N GLY A 25 -1.19 -59.81 36.85
CA GLY A 25 -0.26 -60.93 36.99
C GLY A 25 -0.98 -62.17 37.52
N GLY A 26 -0.92 -63.25 36.74
CA GLY A 26 -0.79 -64.65 37.21
C GLY A 26 -2.02 -65.39 37.77
N LYS A 27 -2.42 -66.49 37.09
CA LYS A 27 -2.29 -67.89 37.55
C LYS A 27 -2.96 -68.92 36.60
N LYS A 28 -2.45 -70.15 36.68
CA LYS A 28 -2.61 -71.37 35.85
C LYS A 28 -3.95 -72.11 36.05
N PHE A 29 -4.47 -72.86 35.05
CA PHE A 29 -4.41 -74.35 34.86
C PHE A 29 -5.58 -75.01 34.05
N LYS A 30 -5.22 -75.99 33.17
CA LYS A 30 -5.85 -77.29 32.72
C LYS A 30 -7.28 -77.35 32.12
N SER A 31 -7.46 -77.73 30.84
CA SER A 31 -7.69 -79.10 30.24
C SER A 31 -9.12 -79.65 30.48
N GLN A 32 -9.98 -80.09 29.54
CA GLN A 32 -9.86 -81.04 28.41
C GLN A 32 -11.13 -81.04 27.51
N LYS A 33 -10.97 -81.39 26.20
CA LYS A 33 -11.79 -82.19 25.24
C LYS A 33 -13.32 -81.90 25.08
N ARG A 34 -13.96 -81.81 23.89
CA ARG A 34 -13.95 -82.56 22.59
C ARG A 34 -14.66 -81.69 21.49
N LYS A 35 -14.11 -81.52 20.27
CA LYS A 35 -14.54 -82.07 18.93
C LYS A 35 -16.00 -81.70 18.51
N GLN A 36 -16.35 -81.11 17.34
CA GLN A 36 -15.76 -81.01 15.98
C GLN A 36 -16.40 -79.84 15.14
N ILE A 37 -15.59 -79.00 14.44
CA ILE A 37 -15.49 -78.79 12.95
C ILE A 37 -16.51 -77.77 12.35
N LYS A 38 -16.17 -76.68 11.63
CA LYS A 38 -15.28 -76.46 10.45
C LYS A 38 -14.82 -74.98 10.35
N LYS A 39 -13.67 -74.75 9.70
CA LYS A 39 -12.80 -73.53 9.70
C LYS A 39 -13.30 -72.33 8.88
N VAL A 40 -13.20 -71.12 9.44
CA VAL A 40 -12.68 -69.90 8.78
C VAL A 40 -11.75 -69.21 9.79
N LYS A 41 -10.49 -68.94 9.40
CA LYS A 41 -9.47 -68.34 10.26
C LYS A 41 -9.52 -66.81 10.16
N ILE A 42 -9.79 -66.17 11.29
CA ILE A 42 -9.37 -64.81 11.61
C ILE A 42 -7.88 -64.89 12.04
N PRO A 43 -6.95 -64.11 11.46
CA PRO A 43 -5.64 -63.89 12.05
C PRO A 43 -5.65 -62.65 12.96
N GLU A 44 -5.02 -62.83 14.12
CA GLU A 44 -4.60 -61.88 15.15
C GLU A 44 -4.46 -60.40 14.73
N SER A 45 -5.14 -59.52 15.47
CA SER A 45 -4.96 -58.08 15.45
C SER A 45 -3.53 -57.70 15.88
N LYS A 46 -2.70 -57.35 14.89
CA LYS A 46 -1.44 -56.64 15.13
C LYS A 46 -1.75 -55.27 15.76
N LYS A 47 -1.00 -54.93 16.81
CA LYS A 47 -0.80 -53.55 17.27
C LYS A 47 -0.54 -52.65 16.05
N PRO A 48 -1.07 -51.42 15.97
CA PRO A 48 -0.66 -50.52 14.91
C PRO A 48 0.84 -50.25 15.11
N LYS A 49 1.64 -50.71 14.16
CA LYS A 49 2.98 -50.18 13.97
C LYS A 49 2.81 -48.75 13.49
N ASP A 50 3.51 -47.82 14.13
CA ASP A 50 3.91 -46.58 13.48
C ASP A 50 4.70 -47.01 12.23
N ASN A 51 4.03 -47.03 11.08
CA ASN A 51 4.67 -47.25 9.80
C ASN A 51 5.06 -45.87 9.28
N ASP A 52 6.35 -45.63 9.16
CA ASP A 52 6.94 -44.56 8.36
C ASP A 52 6.37 -44.67 6.94
N MET A 53 5.40 -43.80 6.63
CA MET A 53 4.72 -43.71 5.34
C MET A 53 5.60 -43.07 4.27
N ASP A 54 6.83 -42.64 4.58
CA ASP A 54 7.69 -41.85 3.69
C ASP A 54 8.74 -42.69 2.93
N ASP A 55 9.05 -43.91 3.40
CA ASP A 55 10.14 -44.73 2.84
C ASP A 55 9.77 -45.48 1.54
N GLU A 56 8.48 -45.69 1.24
CA GLU A 56 8.03 -46.31 -0.04
C GLU A 56 8.03 -45.32 -1.22
N TRP A 57 8.34 -44.04 -1.00
CA TRP A 57 8.29 -42.99 -2.04
C TRP A 57 9.67 -42.59 -2.56
N GLU A 58 10.73 -43.32 -2.19
CA GLU A 58 12.12 -43.02 -2.55
C GLU A 58 12.57 -43.57 -3.92
N GLU A 59 11.84 -44.51 -4.54
CA GLU A 59 12.34 -45.28 -5.70
C GLU A 59 11.93 -44.78 -7.10
N ILE A 60 11.40 -43.56 -7.25
CA ILE A 60 11.05 -43.04 -8.58
C ILE A 60 11.50 -41.59 -8.72
N ASP A 61 12.80 -41.37 -8.87
CA ASP A 61 13.41 -40.17 -9.47
C ASP A 61 14.77 -40.58 -10.07
N ASP A 62 14.90 -40.58 -11.40
CA ASP A 62 16.13 -40.22 -12.11
C ASP A 62 15.81 -39.81 -13.57
N ASP A 63 16.49 -38.74 -13.99
CA ASP A 63 16.74 -38.25 -15.35
C ASP A 63 15.57 -37.85 -16.27
N ASN A 64 15.35 -36.53 -16.40
CA ASN A 64 15.55 -35.82 -17.67
C ASN A 64 15.39 -34.29 -17.52
N ASN A 65 16.46 -33.57 -17.85
CA ASN A 65 16.43 -32.14 -18.19
C ASN A 65 15.84 -31.98 -19.59
N ASP A 66 15.05 -30.92 -19.76
CA ASP A 66 14.67 -30.20 -20.99
C ASP A 66 14.77 -30.96 -22.32
N GLU A 67 13.62 -31.30 -22.91
CA GLU A 67 13.43 -31.16 -24.35
C GLU A 67 11.94 -30.99 -24.70
N SER A 68 11.73 -30.20 -25.75
CA SER A 68 10.48 -29.82 -26.40
C SER A 68 9.67 -30.98 -26.95
N GLU A 69 8.36 -30.72 -27.17
CA GLU A 69 7.45 -31.24 -28.23
C GLU A 69 6.13 -31.73 -27.66
N SER A 70 4.99 -31.14 -28.05
CA SER A 70 4.22 -31.32 -29.29
C SER A 70 3.09 -32.35 -29.12
N SER A 71 1.98 -32.06 -29.78
CA SER A 71 0.68 -32.72 -29.74
C SER A 71 0.72 -34.22 -30.01
N SER A 72 0.00 -35.02 -29.23
CA SER A 72 -0.68 -36.21 -29.72
C SER A 72 -1.91 -36.55 -28.88
N HIS A 73 -2.98 -36.93 -29.59
CA HIS A 73 -4.29 -37.34 -29.10
C HIS A 73 -4.30 -38.82 -28.66
N ASP A 74 -5.25 -39.08 -27.76
CA ASP A 74 -6.07 -40.29 -27.55
C ASP A 74 -5.67 -41.45 -26.61
N SER A 75 -6.72 -41.85 -25.89
CA SER A 75 -7.07 -43.16 -25.29
C SER A 75 -6.77 -43.37 -23.80
N ASP A 76 -7.78 -43.20 -22.94
CA ASP A 76 -8.49 -44.34 -22.29
C ASP A 76 -9.49 -43.87 -21.22
N GLY A 77 -10.75 -44.27 -21.39
CA GLY A 77 -11.80 -44.16 -20.38
C GLY A 77 -11.95 -45.47 -19.60
N GLU A 78 -12.32 -45.36 -18.31
CA GLU A 78 -13.32 -46.22 -17.62
C GLU A 78 -13.45 -45.99 -16.08
N GLU A 79 -12.75 -45.02 -15.46
CA GLU A 79 -12.81 -44.86 -13.99
C GLU A 79 -13.80 -43.82 -13.40
N SER A 80 -14.54 -43.04 -14.20
CA SER A 80 -15.35 -41.91 -13.67
C SER A 80 -16.77 -42.23 -13.16
N ILE A 81 -17.29 -43.45 -13.34
CA ILE A 81 -18.73 -43.72 -13.11
C ILE A 81 -19.12 -43.86 -11.62
N MET A 82 -18.18 -44.14 -10.71
CA MET A 82 -18.50 -44.40 -9.30
C MET A 82 -18.68 -43.13 -8.43
N ASP A 83 -18.03 -42.01 -8.74
CA ASP A 83 -17.96 -40.85 -7.82
C ASP A 83 -19.17 -39.89 -7.90
N ALA A 84 -19.76 -39.69 -9.09
CA ALA A 84 -20.95 -38.85 -9.29
C ALA A 84 -22.18 -39.37 -8.52
N THR A 85 -22.32 -40.69 -8.39
CA THR A 85 -23.47 -41.32 -7.72
C THR A 85 -23.47 -41.12 -6.19
N THR A 86 -22.30 -41.01 -5.57
CA THR A 86 -22.16 -40.68 -4.13
C THR A 86 -22.44 -39.21 -3.84
N HIS A 87 -22.06 -38.30 -4.74
CA HIS A 87 -22.29 -36.86 -4.58
C HIS A 87 -23.77 -36.49 -4.73
N LYS A 88 -24.45 -37.06 -5.74
CA LYS A 88 -25.91 -36.90 -5.92
C LYS A 88 -26.71 -37.32 -4.69
N LYS A 89 -26.34 -38.43 -4.05
CA LYS A 89 -26.96 -38.91 -2.80
C LYS A 89 -26.75 -37.96 -1.61
N THR A 90 -25.62 -37.22 -1.59
CA THR A 90 -25.33 -36.28 -0.50
C THR A 90 -26.15 -34.99 -0.66
N LEU A 91 -26.34 -34.53 -1.90
CA LEU A 91 -27.25 -33.43 -2.24
C LEU A 91 -28.72 -33.81 -2.02
N GLU A 92 -29.12 -35.04 -2.33
CA GLU A 92 -30.46 -35.56 -2.02
C GLU A 92 -30.71 -35.61 -0.50
N SER A 93 -29.68 -35.88 0.33
CA SER A 93 -29.81 -35.87 1.80
C SER A 93 -30.02 -34.49 2.43
N LEU A 94 -29.77 -33.39 1.68
CA LEU A 94 -30.11 -32.02 2.11
C LEU A 94 -31.63 -31.79 2.13
N LYS A 95 -32.37 -32.51 1.29
CA LYS A 95 -33.85 -32.50 1.29
C LYS A 95 -34.43 -32.93 2.64
N ASP A 96 -33.75 -33.85 3.32
CA ASP A 96 -34.19 -34.39 4.61
C ASP A 96 -33.66 -33.60 5.82
N LYS A 97 -32.54 -32.89 5.67
CA LYS A 97 -31.88 -32.16 6.77
C LYS A 97 -32.26 -30.69 6.84
N ASP A 98 -32.51 -30.05 5.69
CA ASP A 98 -32.89 -28.65 5.59
C ASP A 98 -33.75 -28.41 4.34
N PRO A 99 -35.07 -28.69 4.43
CA PRO A 99 -35.97 -28.63 3.29
C PRO A 99 -36.09 -27.21 2.71
N GLU A 100 -36.06 -26.19 3.57
CA GLU A 100 -36.21 -24.78 3.20
C GLU A 100 -34.98 -24.30 2.41
N PHE A 101 -33.78 -24.73 2.80
CA PHE A 101 -32.54 -24.44 2.08
C PHE A 101 -32.41 -25.23 0.77
N TYR A 102 -32.86 -26.49 0.74
CA TYR A 102 -32.89 -27.29 -0.49
C TYR A 102 -33.86 -26.68 -1.51
N GLU A 103 -35.02 -26.20 -1.06
CA GLU A 103 -36.02 -25.53 -1.91
C GLU A 103 -35.51 -24.16 -2.40
N TYR A 104 -34.77 -23.43 -1.56
CA TYR A 104 -34.04 -22.22 -1.94
C TYR A 104 -33.01 -22.49 -3.05
N LEU A 105 -32.19 -23.54 -2.89
CA LEU A 105 -31.23 -23.99 -3.92
C LEU A 105 -31.92 -24.39 -5.23
N GLN A 106 -33.04 -25.12 -5.14
CA GLN A 106 -33.80 -25.55 -6.30
C GLN A 106 -34.43 -24.39 -7.09
N LYS A 107 -34.78 -23.30 -6.39
CA LYS A 107 -35.43 -22.11 -6.97
C LYS A 107 -34.42 -21.09 -7.53
N HIS A 108 -33.24 -20.99 -6.92
CA HIS A 108 -32.27 -19.95 -7.24
C HIS A 108 -31.05 -20.46 -8.02
N ASP A 109 -30.73 -21.76 -7.97
CA ASP A 109 -29.56 -22.30 -8.66
C ASP A 109 -29.71 -23.79 -9.02
N LYS A 110 -30.49 -24.06 -10.07
CA LYS A 110 -30.80 -25.41 -10.55
C LYS A 110 -29.57 -26.17 -11.07
N GLN A 111 -28.55 -25.45 -11.55
CA GLN A 111 -27.29 -26.02 -12.05
C GLN A 111 -26.43 -26.59 -10.92
N LEU A 112 -26.58 -26.10 -9.68
CA LEU A 112 -25.85 -26.60 -8.51
C LEU A 112 -26.27 -28.02 -8.09
N LEU A 113 -27.46 -28.46 -8.51
CA LEU A 113 -28.00 -29.81 -8.27
C LEU A 113 -27.56 -30.82 -9.34
N ASP A 114 -27.14 -30.34 -10.52
CA ASP A 114 -26.76 -31.14 -11.69
C ASP A 114 -25.26 -30.95 -11.98
N PHE A 115 -24.40 -31.58 -11.17
CA PHE A 115 -22.94 -31.60 -11.40
C PHE A 115 -22.55 -32.75 -12.35
N ASN A 116 -21.89 -32.41 -13.46
CA ASN A 116 -21.05 -33.32 -14.25
C ASN A 116 -19.57 -33.11 -13.88
N ASP A 117 -18.77 -34.17 -13.96
CA ASP A 117 -17.41 -34.28 -13.40
C ASP A 117 -16.30 -33.43 -14.08
N ASP A 118 -16.63 -32.60 -15.07
CA ASP A 118 -15.62 -32.00 -15.98
C ASP A 118 -14.99 -30.66 -15.52
N GLN A 119 -15.25 -30.18 -14.30
CA GLN A 119 -14.65 -28.91 -13.82
C GLN A 119 -13.35 -29.13 -13.02
N GLU A 120 -12.26 -29.43 -13.74
CA GLU A 120 -10.90 -29.35 -13.21
C GLU A 120 -10.48 -27.90 -12.89
N LEU A 121 -9.45 -27.72 -12.04
CA LEU A 121 -8.76 -26.42 -11.97
C LEU A 121 -8.13 -26.17 -13.36
N PRO A 122 -8.29 -24.98 -13.98
CA PRO A 122 -8.02 -24.86 -15.41
C PRO A 122 -6.57 -25.16 -15.76
N SER A 123 -6.40 -26.03 -16.74
CA SER A 123 -5.23 -26.05 -17.62
C SER A 123 -5.27 -24.82 -18.54
N GLU A 124 -4.13 -24.47 -19.15
CA GLU A 124 -3.94 -23.27 -19.99
C GLU A 124 -4.77 -23.22 -21.30
N GLY A 125 -5.83 -24.04 -21.44
CA GLY A 125 -6.56 -24.24 -22.70
C GLY A 125 -8.07 -23.96 -22.68
N ASP A 126 -8.74 -23.89 -21.53
CA ASP A 126 -10.21 -23.82 -21.48
C ASP A 126 -10.71 -22.39 -21.24
N TYR A 127 -10.36 -21.49 -22.16
CA TYR A 127 -11.16 -20.28 -22.34
C TYR A 127 -12.20 -20.60 -23.40
N ASP A 128 -13.44 -20.87 -22.97
CA ASP A 128 -14.59 -20.86 -23.87
C ASP A 128 -14.65 -19.46 -24.52
N ASP A 129 -14.14 -19.38 -25.74
CA ASP A 129 -14.13 -18.21 -26.63
C ASP A 129 -15.50 -18.03 -27.32
N ASP A 130 -16.57 -18.46 -26.64
CA ASP A 130 -17.95 -18.39 -27.13
C ASP A 130 -18.56 -17.00 -26.86
N ASP A 131 -17.94 -15.96 -27.42
CA ASP A 131 -18.60 -14.66 -27.61
C ASP A 131 -18.02 -13.88 -28.83
N ASP A 132 -17.20 -14.54 -29.65
CA ASP A 132 -16.65 -14.01 -30.91
C ASP A 132 -17.46 -14.50 -32.12
N ASP A 133 -18.79 -14.32 -32.10
CA ASP A 133 -19.55 -14.21 -33.35
C ASP A 133 -20.85 -13.41 -33.17
N VAL A 134 -20.72 -12.08 -33.23
CA VAL A 134 -21.74 -11.24 -33.89
C VAL A 134 -21.01 -10.25 -34.78
N GLY A 135 -20.47 -10.77 -35.88
CA GLY A 135 -20.48 -9.98 -37.10
C GLY A 135 -21.94 -9.63 -37.46
N GLN A 136 -22.11 -8.48 -38.11
CA GLN A 136 -23.33 -8.00 -38.78
C GLN A 136 -24.35 -7.22 -37.90
N ASN A 137 -24.18 -5.89 -37.90
CA ASN A 137 -25.00 -4.97 -38.70
C ASN A 137 -24.72 -3.54 -38.23
N LEU A 138 -23.73 -2.91 -38.86
CA LEU A 138 -23.44 -1.48 -38.72
C LEU A 138 -24.11 -0.65 -39.84
N ASP A 139 -25.10 -1.23 -40.51
CA ASP A 139 -25.94 -0.57 -41.48
C ASP A 139 -27.36 -0.60 -40.92
N ASP A 140 -27.78 0.53 -40.34
CA ASP A 140 -29.07 1.18 -40.66
C ASP A 140 -29.30 2.44 -39.81
N GLU A 141 -29.69 3.50 -40.52
CA GLU A 141 -30.29 4.76 -40.08
C GLU A 141 -29.40 5.80 -39.35
N ASP A 142 -28.48 6.40 -40.10
CA ASP A 142 -28.57 7.82 -40.47
C ASP A 142 -27.40 8.15 -41.42
N SER A 143 -27.64 7.95 -42.71
CA SER A 143 -26.81 8.42 -43.82
C SER A 143 -26.82 9.95 -43.86
N ILE A 144 -25.98 10.59 -43.05
CA ILE A 144 -25.58 11.98 -43.31
C ILE A 144 -24.44 11.94 -44.34
N GLU A 145 -24.82 11.89 -45.62
CA GLU A 145 -23.99 12.47 -46.68
C GLU A 145 -23.76 13.94 -46.33
N GLU A 146 -22.55 14.36 -45.98
CA GLU A 146 -22.18 15.78 -46.02
C GLU A 146 -20.66 16.00 -45.97
N THR A 147 -20.14 16.38 -47.14
CA THR A 147 -18.95 17.22 -47.41
C THR A 147 -18.12 17.69 -46.19
N THR A 148 -17.19 16.87 -45.70
CA THR A 148 -16.23 17.38 -44.71
C THR A 148 -15.07 18.13 -45.36
N ARG A 149 -15.08 19.45 -45.18
CA ARG A 149 -13.89 20.33 -45.28
C ARG A 149 -12.71 19.71 -44.49
N ASN A 150 -11.50 19.87 -45.01
CA ASN A 150 -10.26 19.49 -44.32
C ASN A 150 -10.20 20.17 -42.95
N VAL A 151 -10.02 19.41 -41.87
CA VAL A 151 -9.87 19.94 -40.51
C VAL A 151 -8.51 20.66 -40.42
N THR A 152 -8.51 21.93 -40.05
CA THR A 152 -7.27 22.71 -39.88
C THR A 152 -6.93 22.90 -38.40
N ILE A 153 -5.68 23.30 -38.12
CA ILE A 153 -5.21 23.68 -36.78
C ILE A 153 -6.09 24.79 -36.18
N ASP A 154 -6.53 25.75 -36.99
CA ASP A 154 -7.34 26.88 -36.53
C ASP A 154 -8.75 26.44 -36.13
N ASN A 155 -9.34 25.46 -36.83
CA ASN A 155 -10.61 24.87 -36.40
C ASN A 155 -10.50 24.19 -35.03
N VAL A 156 -9.42 23.47 -34.77
CA VAL A 156 -9.21 22.79 -33.49
C VAL A 156 -8.97 23.81 -32.35
N LYS A 157 -8.27 24.92 -32.62
CA LYS A 157 -8.12 26.02 -31.65
C LYS A 157 -9.46 26.69 -31.32
N GLU A 158 -10.30 26.91 -32.33
CA GLU A 158 -11.65 27.44 -32.16
C GLU A 158 -12.52 26.50 -31.32
N TRP A 159 -12.52 25.20 -31.64
CA TRP A 159 -13.25 24.20 -30.84
C TRP A 159 -12.73 24.14 -29.41
N LYS A 160 -11.42 24.19 -29.20
CA LYS A 160 -10.82 24.22 -27.86
C LYS A 160 -11.30 25.41 -27.04
N GLN A 161 -11.33 26.61 -27.63
CA GLN A 161 -11.87 27.81 -26.96
C GLN A 161 -13.36 27.63 -26.59
N ILE A 162 -14.17 27.06 -27.49
CA ILE A 162 -15.60 26.83 -27.25
C ILE A 162 -15.82 25.74 -26.18
N LEU A 163 -14.99 24.69 -26.15
CA LEU A 163 -15.07 23.61 -25.15
C LEU A 163 -14.69 24.11 -23.75
N GLN A 164 -13.69 25.01 -23.65
CA GLN A 164 -13.25 25.61 -22.39
C GLN A 164 -14.26 26.64 -21.86
N ASN A 165 -14.85 27.46 -22.73
CA ASN A 165 -15.80 28.52 -22.38
C ASN A 165 -17.07 28.44 -23.25
N PRO A 166 -18.04 27.58 -22.90
CA PRO A 166 -19.23 27.37 -23.72
C PRO A 166 -20.15 28.60 -23.70
N THR A 167 -20.19 29.35 -24.80
CA THR A 167 -21.05 30.54 -24.96
C THR A 167 -22.54 30.19 -25.08
N THR A 168 -22.88 29.17 -25.87
CA THR A 168 -24.24 28.64 -26.01
C THR A 168 -24.25 27.11 -26.04
N LYS A 169 -25.37 26.49 -25.61
CA LYS A 169 -25.53 25.02 -25.67
C LYS A 169 -25.44 24.46 -27.09
N ALA A 170 -25.87 25.23 -28.10
CA ALA A 170 -25.79 24.81 -29.50
C ALA A 170 -24.34 24.79 -30.03
N ASN A 171 -23.56 25.83 -29.74
CA ASN A 171 -22.14 25.89 -30.13
C ASN A 171 -21.31 24.84 -29.40
N CYS A 172 -21.59 24.61 -28.11
CA CYS A 172 -20.96 23.55 -27.33
C CYS A 172 -21.26 22.15 -27.93
N LEU A 173 -22.51 21.88 -28.31
CA LEU A 173 -22.87 20.62 -28.98
C LEU A 173 -22.13 20.45 -30.32
N MET A 174 -22.03 21.50 -31.14
CA MET A 174 -21.30 21.45 -32.41
C MET A 174 -19.80 21.23 -32.23
N ALA A 175 -19.19 21.88 -31.23
CA ALA A 175 -17.78 21.67 -30.89
C ALA A 175 -17.53 20.23 -30.39
N ILE A 176 -18.40 19.70 -29.52
CA ILE A 176 -18.32 18.30 -29.05
C ILE A 176 -18.39 17.33 -30.24
N LYS A 177 -19.40 17.47 -31.11
CA LYS A 177 -19.55 16.58 -32.28
C LYS A 177 -18.39 16.69 -33.26
N SER A 178 -17.91 17.90 -33.53
CA SER A 178 -16.80 18.15 -34.45
C SER A 178 -15.48 17.59 -33.92
N SER A 179 -15.19 17.78 -32.63
CA SER A 179 -14.00 17.23 -31.98
C SER A 179 -14.01 15.69 -31.98
N ILE A 180 -15.14 15.05 -31.67
CA ILE A 180 -15.28 13.59 -31.75
C ILE A 180 -15.10 13.10 -33.19
N LYS A 181 -15.67 13.79 -34.18
CA LYS A 181 -15.52 13.42 -35.61
C LYS A 181 -14.06 13.56 -36.06
N ALA A 182 -13.36 14.58 -35.60
CA ALA A 182 -11.93 14.77 -35.87
C ALA A 182 -11.09 13.66 -35.21
N PHE A 183 -11.38 13.33 -33.95
CA PHE A 183 -10.75 12.22 -33.22
C PHE A 183 -10.92 10.88 -33.94
N ARG A 184 -12.15 10.56 -34.39
CA ARG A 184 -12.40 9.33 -35.16
C ARG A 184 -11.55 9.25 -36.43
N LYS A 185 -11.44 10.34 -37.19
CA LYS A 185 -10.59 10.39 -38.39
C LYS A 185 -9.12 10.16 -38.04
N SER A 186 -8.64 10.74 -36.93
CA SER A 186 -7.28 10.49 -36.43
C SER A 186 -7.06 9.02 -36.07
N VAL A 187 -8.02 8.37 -35.41
CA VAL A 187 -7.92 6.94 -35.05
C VAL A 187 -7.94 6.04 -36.30
N GLN A 188 -8.83 6.30 -37.26
CA GLN A 188 -8.90 5.53 -38.52
C GLN A 188 -7.59 5.60 -39.32
N GLN A 189 -6.98 6.78 -39.41
CA GLN A 189 -5.66 6.94 -40.06
C GLN A 189 -4.55 6.14 -39.40
N THR A 190 -4.66 5.83 -38.12
CA THR A 190 -3.66 5.03 -37.39
C THR A 190 -3.84 3.53 -37.67
N GLN A 191 -5.05 3.09 -38.03
CA GLN A 191 -5.39 1.68 -38.30
C GLN A 191 -5.17 1.28 -39.76
N ASP A 192 -5.43 2.18 -40.72
CA ASP A 192 -5.21 1.91 -42.16
C ASP A 192 -3.72 1.70 -42.54
N ILE A 193 -2.79 1.91 -41.60
CA ILE A 193 -1.35 1.66 -41.81
C ILE A 193 -1.01 0.18 -41.58
N SER A 194 -1.81 -0.57 -40.81
CA SER A 194 -1.56 -1.99 -40.54
C SER A 194 -2.22 -2.94 -41.55
N ASP A 195 -3.36 -2.55 -42.14
CA ASP A 195 -4.12 -3.41 -43.05
C ASP A 195 -4.14 -2.85 -44.48
N GLN A 196 -3.49 -3.60 -45.38
CA GLN A 196 -3.59 -3.52 -46.85
C GLN A 196 -2.94 -2.32 -47.58
N MET A 197 -1.82 -2.64 -48.22
CA MET A 197 -1.35 -1.99 -49.45
C MET A 197 -2.45 -2.04 -50.53
N LEU A 198 -3.28 -1.01 -50.68
CA LEU A 198 -3.96 -0.65 -51.94
C LEU A 198 -4.61 0.75 -51.86
N MET A 199 -3.87 1.75 -52.36
CA MET A 199 -4.32 2.96 -53.07
C MET A 199 -5.64 3.65 -52.66
N LYS A 200 -5.53 4.69 -51.81
CA LYS A 200 -6.07 6.05 -52.07
C LYS A 200 -5.29 7.08 -51.24
N PRO A 201 -4.69 8.13 -51.83
CA PRO A 201 -3.95 9.13 -51.06
C PRO A 201 -4.95 10.08 -50.38
N MET A 202 -5.44 9.71 -49.20
CA MET A 202 -6.05 10.68 -48.29
C MET A 202 -4.94 11.30 -47.43
N ALA A 203 -4.91 12.63 -47.39
CA ALA A 203 -3.86 13.43 -46.79
C ALA A 203 -3.51 12.96 -45.37
N VAL A 204 -2.26 12.55 -45.19
CA VAL A 204 -1.64 12.30 -43.88
C VAL A 204 -1.81 13.57 -43.04
N MET A 205 -2.52 13.47 -41.91
CA MET A 205 -2.66 14.60 -41.00
C MET A 205 -1.28 14.96 -40.43
N ASN A 206 -0.97 16.25 -40.35
CA ASN A 206 0.27 16.73 -39.73
C ASN A 206 0.36 16.16 -38.28
N PRO A 207 1.50 15.57 -37.85
CA PRO A 207 1.67 15.05 -36.49
C PRO A 207 1.32 16.04 -35.38
N SER A 208 1.55 17.34 -35.63
CA SER A 208 1.18 18.41 -34.70
C SER A 208 -0.34 18.57 -34.57
N LEU A 209 -1.07 18.44 -35.68
CA LEU A 209 -2.53 18.50 -35.71
C LEU A 209 -3.14 17.26 -35.04
N PHE A 210 -2.56 16.07 -35.27
CA PHE A 210 -2.94 14.83 -34.60
C PHE A 210 -2.84 14.98 -33.07
N ASN A 211 -1.68 15.36 -32.56
CA ASN A 211 -1.48 15.54 -31.11
C ASN A 211 -2.40 16.61 -30.51
N MET A 212 -2.67 17.69 -31.25
CA MET A 212 -3.57 18.74 -30.79
C MET A 212 -5.03 18.23 -30.69
N ILE A 213 -5.48 17.40 -31.62
CA ILE A 213 -6.82 16.78 -31.57
C ILE A 213 -6.91 15.82 -30.39
N ILE A 214 -5.91 14.94 -30.20
CA ILE A 214 -5.89 13.99 -29.07
C ILE A 214 -5.92 14.73 -27.73
N ASN A 215 -5.04 15.71 -27.53
CA ASN A 215 -4.96 16.50 -26.30
C ASN A 215 -6.27 17.25 -26.02
N THR A 216 -6.84 17.91 -27.04
CA THR A 216 -8.14 18.60 -26.90
C THR A 216 -9.26 17.63 -26.50
N CYS A 217 -9.26 16.41 -27.03
CA CYS A 217 -10.27 15.41 -26.66
C CYS A 217 -10.06 14.86 -25.25
N LEU A 218 -8.83 14.55 -24.85
CA LEU A 218 -8.54 13.99 -23.53
C LEU A 218 -8.74 15.00 -22.38
N VAL A 219 -8.44 16.29 -22.64
CA VAL A 219 -8.45 17.34 -21.60
C VAL A 219 -9.75 18.14 -21.59
N ASP A 220 -10.21 18.61 -22.76
CA ASP A 220 -11.24 19.65 -22.82
C ASP A 220 -12.66 19.08 -23.11
N LEU A 221 -12.77 17.87 -23.66
CA LEU A 221 -14.06 17.31 -24.12
C LEU A 221 -14.96 16.87 -22.96
N LEU A 222 -14.43 16.16 -21.97
CA LEU A 222 -15.21 15.61 -20.86
C LEU A 222 -15.83 16.71 -19.97
N PRO A 223 -15.10 17.77 -19.55
CA PRO A 223 -15.69 18.90 -18.84
C PRO A 223 -16.81 19.58 -19.64
N ALA A 224 -16.63 19.75 -20.95
CA ALA A 224 -17.63 20.35 -21.82
C ALA A 224 -18.91 19.50 -21.92
N ILE A 225 -18.78 18.16 -22.01
CA ILE A 225 -19.93 17.24 -22.00
C ILE A 225 -20.68 17.33 -20.67
N SER A 226 -19.96 17.33 -19.54
CA SER A 226 -20.54 17.47 -18.20
C SER A 226 -21.36 18.76 -18.08
N HIS A 227 -20.78 19.89 -18.50
CA HIS A 227 -21.47 21.19 -18.54
C HIS A 227 -22.70 21.19 -19.44
N TYR A 228 -22.60 20.61 -20.65
CA TYR A 228 -23.70 20.53 -21.60
C TYR A 228 -24.88 19.67 -21.08
N LEU A 229 -24.58 18.58 -20.38
CA LEU A 229 -25.56 17.72 -19.72
C LEU A 229 -26.21 18.39 -18.50
N SER A 230 -25.68 19.54 -18.06
CA SER A 230 -26.18 20.33 -16.91
C SER A 230 -26.23 19.50 -15.63
N ILE A 231 -25.19 18.70 -15.41
CA ILE A 231 -25.02 17.88 -14.21
C ILE A 231 -24.81 18.85 -13.04
N LYS A 232 -25.80 18.94 -12.15
CA LYS A 232 -25.63 19.60 -10.85
C LYS A 232 -25.09 18.56 -9.87
N ASN A 233 -24.07 18.93 -9.11
CA ASN A 233 -23.68 18.16 -7.94
C ASN A 233 -24.80 18.31 -6.89
N ASP A 234 -25.68 17.32 -6.77
CA ASP A 234 -26.73 17.33 -5.73
C ASP A 234 -26.10 17.02 -4.37
N ASP A 235 -25.62 18.06 -3.69
CA ASP A 235 -24.97 17.98 -2.38
C ASP A 235 -25.94 17.93 -1.18
N SER A 236 -27.23 17.59 -1.38
CA SER A 236 -28.24 17.93 -0.35
C SER A 236 -28.94 16.79 0.40
N GLN A 237 -28.71 15.48 0.17
CA GLN A 237 -29.51 14.46 0.92
C GLN A 237 -28.88 13.15 1.42
N ASN A 238 -27.59 12.84 1.26
CA ASN A 238 -27.02 11.61 1.85
C ASN A 238 -25.95 11.91 2.92
N LYS A 239 -26.21 11.48 4.16
CA LYS A 239 -25.36 11.67 5.35
C LYS A 239 -24.20 10.66 5.48
N ASP A 240 -24.00 9.78 4.49
CA ASP A 240 -22.85 8.87 4.47
C ASP A 240 -21.71 9.48 3.64
N GLU A 241 -20.65 9.88 4.33
CA GLU A 241 -19.47 10.55 3.76
C GLU A 241 -18.61 9.66 2.84
N THR A 242 -18.95 8.37 2.70
CA THR A 242 -18.25 7.34 1.88
C THR A 242 -18.69 7.29 0.40
N MET A 243 -19.53 8.24 -0.04
CA MET A 243 -20.15 8.23 -1.38
C MET A 243 -19.84 9.49 -2.24
N LYS A 244 -18.69 10.15 -2.03
CA LYS A 244 -18.37 11.42 -2.73
C LYS A 244 -17.90 11.32 -4.19
N CYS A 245 -17.61 10.13 -4.72
CA CYS A 245 -17.63 9.94 -6.17
C CYS A 245 -19.09 9.82 -6.65
N GLN A 246 -19.75 10.95 -6.95
CA GLN A 246 -21.13 10.93 -7.43
C GLN A 246 -21.25 10.03 -8.67
N LEU A 247 -21.80 8.84 -8.46
CA LEU A 247 -22.20 7.88 -9.49
C LEU A 247 -23.34 8.50 -10.28
N PHE A 248 -22.99 9.33 -11.25
CA PHE A 248 -23.94 10.00 -12.13
C PHE A 248 -24.37 9.07 -13.27
N ASP A 249 -25.66 9.09 -13.59
CA ASP A 249 -26.22 8.38 -14.74
C ASP A 249 -26.55 9.39 -15.87
N PRO A 250 -25.81 9.37 -17.00
CA PRO A 250 -26.04 10.26 -18.13
C PRO A 250 -27.47 10.23 -18.68
N ARG A 251 -28.18 9.11 -18.55
CA ARG A 251 -29.57 8.95 -19.03
C ARG A 251 -30.56 9.88 -18.33
N ARG A 252 -30.21 10.39 -17.14
CA ARG A 252 -31.05 11.34 -16.39
C ARG A 252 -31.12 12.72 -17.06
N SER A 253 -30.14 13.08 -17.88
CA SER A 253 -30.14 14.38 -18.57
C SER A 253 -31.01 14.36 -19.81
N ARG A 254 -31.88 15.36 -19.95
CA ARG A 254 -32.73 15.55 -21.15
C ARG A 254 -31.91 15.75 -22.43
N ASN A 255 -30.67 16.22 -22.30
CA ASN A 255 -29.77 16.52 -23.42
C ASN A 255 -28.97 15.30 -23.91
N TRP A 256 -28.98 14.18 -23.15
CA TRP A 256 -28.20 12.97 -23.45
C TRP A 256 -28.48 12.41 -24.84
N LYS A 257 -29.76 12.33 -25.23
CA LYS A 257 -30.19 11.80 -26.54
C LYS A 257 -29.50 12.50 -27.72
N ARG A 258 -29.11 13.77 -27.59
CA ARG A 258 -28.49 14.57 -28.67
C ARG A 258 -27.02 14.26 -28.92
N ILE A 259 -26.35 13.65 -27.94
CA ILE A 259 -24.90 13.33 -27.96
C ILE A 259 -24.66 11.82 -27.90
N LEU A 260 -25.69 11.01 -27.65
CA LEU A 260 -25.60 9.56 -27.49
C LEU A 260 -24.78 8.87 -28.60
N SER A 261 -25.10 9.16 -29.87
CA SER A 261 -24.39 8.57 -31.01
C SER A 261 -22.91 8.97 -31.05
N SER A 262 -22.62 10.26 -30.86
CA SER A 262 -21.26 10.78 -30.80
C SER A 262 -20.46 10.18 -29.63
N MET A 263 -21.08 10.02 -28.46
CA MET A 263 -20.44 9.37 -27.32
C MET A 263 -20.15 7.90 -27.58
N LYS A 264 -21.09 7.13 -28.16
CA LYS A 264 -20.86 5.72 -28.52
C LYS A 264 -19.62 5.58 -29.42
N ILE A 265 -19.50 6.46 -30.41
CA ILE A 265 -18.35 6.52 -31.32
C ILE A 265 -17.07 6.82 -30.55
N TYR A 266 -17.06 7.88 -29.74
CA TYR A 266 -15.87 8.30 -29.00
C TYR A 266 -15.34 7.21 -28.05
N LEU A 267 -16.24 6.59 -27.27
CA LEU A 267 -15.89 5.50 -26.36
C LEU A 267 -15.33 4.28 -27.11
N THR A 268 -15.87 3.97 -28.29
CA THR A 268 -15.37 2.88 -29.14
C THR A 268 -13.97 3.19 -29.69
N ASP A 269 -13.74 4.43 -30.13
CA ASP A 269 -12.48 4.86 -30.72
C ASP A 269 -11.35 4.95 -29.68
N ILE A 270 -11.66 5.32 -28.42
CA ILE A 270 -10.71 5.26 -27.30
C ILE A 270 -10.24 3.81 -27.08
N LEU A 271 -11.18 2.86 -27.00
CA LEU A 271 -10.86 1.45 -26.80
C LEU A 271 -10.01 0.86 -27.93
N LYS A 272 -10.20 1.33 -29.17
CA LYS A 272 -9.39 0.91 -30.32
C LYS A 272 -7.96 1.44 -30.26
N MET A 273 -7.78 2.66 -29.76
CA MET A 273 -6.48 3.31 -29.74
C MET A 273 -5.65 2.88 -28.53
N ILE A 274 -6.26 2.66 -27.36
CA ILE A 274 -5.53 2.31 -26.13
C ILE A 274 -4.64 1.06 -26.29
N SER A 275 -5.07 0.11 -27.12
CA SER A 275 -4.33 -1.12 -27.41
C SER A 275 -3.12 -0.94 -28.35
N SER A 276 -3.06 0.13 -29.14
CA SER A 276 -2.01 0.37 -30.15
C SER A 276 -0.95 1.39 -29.72
N LEU A 277 -1.06 1.94 -28.50
CA LEU A 277 -0.21 3.01 -28.01
C LEU A 277 1.03 2.53 -27.23
N SER A 278 2.05 3.40 -27.21
CA SER A 278 3.20 3.28 -26.31
C SER A 278 2.78 3.35 -24.84
N ILE A 279 3.66 2.92 -23.94
CA ILE A 279 3.37 2.76 -22.50
C ILE A 279 2.89 4.09 -21.88
N GLU A 280 3.62 5.19 -22.07
CA GLU A 280 3.27 6.49 -21.46
C GLU A 280 1.97 7.09 -22.02
N ALA A 281 1.76 6.95 -23.33
CA ALA A 281 0.51 7.40 -23.95
C ALA A 281 -0.68 6.56 -23.45
N ARG A 282 -0.51 5.24 -23.32
CA ARG A 282 -1.55 4.33 -22.81
C ARG A 282 -2.03 4.72 -21.41
N LEU A 283 -1.13 5.05 -20.48
CA LEU A 283 -1.49 5.50 -19.13
C LEU A 283 -2.43 6.73 -19.15
N SER A 284 -2.19 7.67 -20.07
CA SER A 284 -3.03 8.86 -20.23
C SER A 284 -4.45 8.51 -20.70
N PHE A 285 -4.55 7.52 -21.59
CA PHE A 285 -5.84 7.00 -22.06
C PHE A 285 -6.56 6.16 -21.01
N GLU A 286 -5.86 5.28 -20.28
CA GLU A 286 -6.43 4.49 -19.17
C GLU A 286 -7.04 5.41 -18.11
N ARG A 287 -6.37 6.51 -17.81
CA ARG A 287 -6.90 7.51 -16.89
C ARG A 287 -8.13 8.22 -17.44
N HIS A 288 -8.13 8.60 -18.71
CA HIS A 288 -9.30 9.21 -19.32
C HIS A 288 -10.50 8.25 -19.35
N VAL A 289 -10.25 6.95 -19.59
CA VAL A 289 -11.25 5.89 -19.47
C VAL A 289 -11.86 5.84 -18.06
N LEU A 290 -11.03 5.92 -17.02
CA LEU A 290 -11.48 5.91 -15.63
C LEU A 290 -12.51 7.04 -15.35
N GLU A 291 -12.33 8.20 -15.96
CA GLU A 291 -13.26 9.34 -15.88
C GLU A 291 -14.52 9.14 -16.74
N LEU A 292 -14.40 8.41 -17.86
CA LEU A 292 -15.49 8.10 -18.78
C LEU A 292 -16.38 6.92 -18.37
N LEU A 293 -16.02 6.14 -17.33
CA LEU A 293 -16.79 4.98 -16.87
C LEU A 293 -18.30 5.22 -16.68
N PRO A 294 -18.76 6.36 -16.13
CA PRO A 294 -20.19 6.66 -16.05
C PRO A 294 -20.90 6.70 -17.42
N TYR A 295 -20.19 6.94 -18.51
CA TYR A 295 -20.75 6.95 -19.87
C TYR A 295 -20.73 5.54 -20.50
N TYR A 296 -19.73 4.72 -20.17
CA TYR A 296 -19.69 3.31 -20.59
C TYR A 296 -20.88 2.51 -20.06
N GLN A 297 -21.44 2.87 -18.90
CA GLN A 297 -22.59 2.19 -18.30
C GLN A 297 -23.84 2.13 -19.21
N VAL A 298 -23.96 3.07 -20.13
CA VAL A 298 -25.08 3.15 -21.09
C VAL A 298 -24.91 2.14 -22.23
N PHE A 299 -23.70 1.62 -22.42
CA PHE A 299 -23.33 0.71 -23.51
C PHE A 299 -22.74 -0.59 -22.95
N PRO A 300 -23.55 -1.59 -22.55
CA PRO A 300 -23.08 -2.81 -21.89
C PRO A 300 -21.98 -3.56 -22.64
N HIS A 301 -22.05 -3.63 -23.98
CA HIS A 301 -20.99 -4.25 -24.80
C HIS A 301 -19.65 -3.52 -24.69
N LEU A 302 -19.65 -2.18 -24.69
CA LEU A 302 -18.42 -1.40 -24.52
C LEU A 302 -17.89 -1.50 -23.09
N LEU A 303 -18.77 -1.54 -22.10
CA LEU A 303 -18.40 -1.76 -20.70
C LEU A 303 -17.73 -3.14 -20.50
N LYS A 304 -18.29 -4.21 -21.09
CA LYS A 304 -17.68 -5.54 -21.09
C LYS A 304 -16.29 -5.52 -21.74
N ARG A 305 -16.13 -4.83 -22.88
CA ARG A 305 -14.83 -4.70 -23.56
C ARG A 305 -13.78 -3.97 -22.72
N ILE A 306 -14.15 -2.88 -22.03
CA ILE A 306 -13.18 -2.19 -21.16
C ILE A 306 -12.81 -3.04 -19.96
N ILE A 307 -13.76 -3.78 -19.37
CA ILE A 307 -13.47 -4.71 -18.28
C ILE A 307 -12.48 -5.78 -18.74
N ARG A 308 -12.72 -6.43 -19.91
CA ARG A 308 -11.78 -7.43 -20.48
C ARG A 308 -10.37 -6.84 -20.67
N TYR A 309 -10.29 -5.63 -21.24
CA TYR A 309 -9.01 -4.92 -21.40
C TYR A 309 -8.32 -4.64 -20.05
N SER A 310 -9.06 -4.14 -19.06
CA SER A 310 -8.49 -3.85 -17.74
C SER A 310 -8.08 -5.11 -16.99
N ILE A 311 -8.77 -6.24 -17.16
CA ILE A 311 -8.32 -7.54 -16.62
C ILE A 311 -6.99 -7.95 -17.26
N GLN A 312 -6.87 -7.82 -18.59
CA GLN A 312 -5.65 -8.12 -19.34
C GLN A 312 -4.45 -7.30 -18.82
N GLU A 313 -4.60 -5.98 -18.71
CA GLU A 313 -3.53 -5.10 -18.24
C GLU A 313 -3.20 -5.30 -16.75
N TRP A 314 -4.22 -5.54 -15.91
CA TRP A 314 -4.05 -5.84 -14.49
C TRP A 314 -3.13 -7.04 -14.25
N HIS A 315 -3.24 -8.09 -15.09
CA HIS A 315 -2.42 -9.30 -14.96
C HIS A 315 -1.19 -9.33 -15.88
N SER A 316 -1.17 -8.65 -17.03
CA SER A 316 -0.07 -8.77 -18.00
C SER A 316 0.99 -7.70 -17.82
N SER A 317 0.60 -6.50 -17.37
CA SER A 317 1.48 -5.34 -17.37
C SER A 317 2.69 -5.52 -16.44
N GLN A 318 3.87 -5.15 -16.96
CA GLN A 318 5.11 -5.10 -16.18
C GLN A 318 5.20 -3.81 -15.36
N GLU A 319 4.54 -2.75 -15.82
CA GLU A 319 4.55 -1.46 -15.14
C GLU A 319 3.51 -1.42 -14.02
N GLU A 320 3.95 -1.01 -12.83
CA GLU A 320 3.07 -0.93 -11.66
C GLU A 320 1.94 0.08 -11.84
N ARG A 321 2.20 1.21 -12.51
CA ARG A 321 1.20 2.29 -12.72
C ARG A 321 0.00 1.82 -13.55
N SER A 322 0.23 1.09 -14.63
CA SER A 322 -0.83 0.56 -15.49
C SER A 322 -1.66 -0.51 -14.74
N ARG A 323 -1.04 -1.36 -13.92
CA ARG A 323 -1.77 -2.31 -13.05
C ARG A 323 -2.67 -1.59 -12.04
N VAL A 324 -2.19 -0.51 -11.44
CA VAL A 324 -2.96 0.32 -10.50
C VAL A 324 -4.14 0.99 -11.20
N LEU A 325 -3.93 1.62 -12.36
CA LEU A 325 -5.02 2.23 -13.12
C LEU A 325 -6.06 1.20 -13.57
N SER A 326 -5.62 0.03 -14.03
CA SER A 326 -6.50 -1.08 -14.40
C SER A 326 -7.37 -1.55 -13.22
N PHE A 327 -6.76 -1.68 -12.03
CA PHE A 327 -7.51 -1.97 -10.80
C PHE A 327 -8.54 -0.88 -10.48
N LEU A 328 -8.18 0.40 -10.57
CA LEU A 328 -9.11 1.52 -10.32
C LEU A 328 -10.29 1.52 -11.32
N ILE A 329 -10.02 1.19 -12.59
CA ILE A 329 -11.06 1.06 -13.61
C ILE A 329 -12.02 -0.07 -13.24
N LEU A 330 -11.50 -1.24 -12.86
CA LEU A 330 -12.32 -2.39 -12.43
C LEU A 330 -13.15 -2.06 -11.19
N TYR A 331 -12.53 -1.43 -10.19
CA TYR A 331 -13.18 -1.02 -8.95
C TYR A 331 -14.35 -0.06 -9.21
N ARG A 332 -14.11 0.99 -10.02
CA ARG A 332 -15.15 1.96 -10.38
C ARG A 332 -16.19 1.36 -11.32
N ALA A 333 -15.83 0.43 -12.20
CA ALA A 333 -16.77 -0.27 -13.07
C ALA A 333 -17.80 -1.08 -12.25
N ILE A 334 -17.38 -1.82 -11.22
CA ILE A 334 -18.30 -2.55 -10.33
C ILE A 334 -19.26 -1.57 -9.64
N ARG A 335 -18.76 -0.44 -9.10
CA ARG A 335 -19.61 0.60 -8.48
C ARG A 335 -20.62 1.20 -9.47
N VAL A 336 -20.20 1.46 -10.70
CA VAL A 336 -21.06 1.98 -11.77
C VAL A 336 -22.15 0.97 -12.16
N ILE A 337 -21.78 -0.30 -12.32
CA ILE A 337 -22.71 -1.41 -12.57
C ILE A 337 -23.77 -1.46 -11.46
N ARG A 338 -23.36 -1.39 -10.19
CA ARG A 338 -24.25 -1.34 -9.02
C ARG A 338 -25.18 -0.12 -9.01
N SER A 339 -24.78 1.02 -9.57
CA SER A 339 -25.65 2.22 -9.62
C SER A 339 -26.79 2.10 -10.63
N ASN A 340 -26.71 1.14 -11.56
CA ASN A 340 -27.65 0.94 -12.67
C ASN A 340 -28.94 0.17 -12.28
N LYS A 341 -29.30 0.13 -10.98
CA LYS A 341 -30.44 -0.65 -10.44
C LYS A 341 -31.80 -0.35 -11.09
N ASN A 342 -31.95 0.83 -11.70
CA ASN A 342 -33.22 1.26 -12.29
C ASN A 342 -33.47 0.72 -13.72
N HIS A 343 -32.45 0.17 -14.39
CA HIS A 343 -32.55 -0.21 -15.81
C HIS A 343 -32.11 -1.63 -16.13
N MET A 344 -31.46 -2.31 -15.18
CA MET A 344 -31.09 -3.72 -15.28
C MET A 344 -31.85 -4.49 -14.20
N THR A 345 -32.37 -5.68 -14.52
CA THR A 345 -32.99 -6.50 -13.47
C THR A 345 -31.93 -6.85 -12.42
N ASN A 346 -32.33 -6.98 -11.16
CA ASN A 346 -31.39 -7.34 -10.08
C ASN A 346 -30.64 -8.64 -10.40
N THR A 347 -31.28 -9.56 -11.12
CA THR A 347 -30.69 -10.82 -11.60
C THR A 347 -29.56 -10.59 -12.60
N GLU A 348 -29.78 -9.83 -13.68
CA GLU A 348 -28.75 -9.55 -14.71
C GLU A 348 -27.53 -8.81 -14.12
N LEU A 349 -27.77 -7.91 -13.17
CA LEU A 349 -26.74 -7.20 -12.42
C LEU A 349 -25.84 -8.16 -11.64
N GLN A 350 -26.46 -9.05 -10.89
CA GLN A 350 -25.75 -10.06 -10.10
C GLN A 350 -24.99 -11.02 -11.02
N THR A 351 -25.57 -11.46 -12.14
CA THR A 351 -24.90 -12.33 -13.11
C THR A 351 -23.65 -11.67 -13.70
N LEU A 352 -23.70 -10.39 -14.07
CA LEU A 352 -22.56 -9.69 -14.63
C LEU A 352 -21.41 -9.53 -13.63
N ILE A 353 -21.72 -9.11 -12.40
CA ILE A 353 -20.71 -8.96 -11.33
C ILE A 353 -20.14 -10.33 -10.97
N ASN A 354 -20.98 -11.35 -10.89
CA ASN A 354 -20.56 -12.72 -10.59
C ASN A 354 -19.57 -13.24 -11.65
N HIS A 355 -19.88 -13.07 -12.94
CA HIS A 355 -18.99 -13.44 -14.02
C HIS A 355 -17.65 -12.68 -13.97
N LEU A 356 -17.69 -11.37 -13.69
CA LEU A 356 -16.49 -10.53 -13.56
C LEU A 356 -15.60 -10.97 -12.39
N LEU A 357 -16.16 -11.15 -11.19
CA LEU A 357 -15.40 -11.58 -10.02
C LEU A 357 -14.83 -12.99 -10.20
N ARG A 358 -15.58 -13.88 -10.86
CA ARG A 358 -15.11 -15.20 -11.26
C ARG A 358 -13.91 -15.06 -12.21
N GLN A 359 -14.03 -14.28 -13.29
CA GLN A 359 -12.96 -14.06 -14.26
C GLN A 359 -11.68 -13.52 -13.60
N LEU A 360 -11.80 -12.54 -12.70
CA LEU A 360 -10.66 -11.99 -11.96
C LEU A 360 -9.96 -13.04 -11.10
N TYR A 361 -10.73 -13.89 -10.41
CA TYR A 361 -10.15 -15.00 -9.64
C TYR A 361 -9.45 -16.01 -10.55
N MET A 362 -10.05 -16.36 -11.69
CA MET A 362 -9.42 -17.28 -12.64
C MET A 362 -8.10 -16.72 -13.16
N THR A 363 -8.07 -15.44 -13.58
CA THR A 363 -6.85 -14.77 -14.03
C THR A 363 -5.78 -14.72 -12.95
N TYR A 364 -6.17 -14.46 -11.69
CA TYR A 364 -5.27 -14.53 -10.54
C TYR A 364 -4.69 -15.94 -10.33
N ALA A 365 -5.55 -16.96 -10.34
CA ALA A 365 -5.14 -18.35 -10.16
C ALA A 365 -4.17 -18.80 -11.25
N VAL A 366 -4.41 -18.47 -12.53
CA VAL A 366 -3.50 -18.75 -13.64
C VAL A 366 -2.17 -18.04 -13.47
N THR A 367 -2.18 -16.73 -13.18
CA THR A 367 -0.95 -15.92 -12.99
C THR A 367 -0.12 -16.44 -11.81
N SER A 368 -0.77 -17.00 -10.79
CA SER A 368 -0.11 -17.52 -9.60
C SER A 368 0.62 -18.86 -9.82
N LYS A 369 0.42 -19.54 -10.96
CA LYS A 369 1.05 -20.83 -11.30
C LYS A 369 2.58 -20.76 -11.25
N THR A 370 3.14 -19.63 -11.70
CA THR A 370 4.58 -19.38 -11.76
C THR A 370 5.01 -18.29 -10.76
N THR A 371 5.34 -18.70 -9.55
CA THR A 371 5.85 -17.79 -8.50
C THR A 371 7.38 -17.81 -8.48
N ASN A 372 7.99 -16.65 -8.73
CA ASN A 372 9.43 -16.41 -8.64
C ASN A 372 9.71 -15.04 -7.98
N GLU A 373 10.98 -14.66 -7.86
CA GLU A 373 11.39 -13.42 -7.16
C GLU A 373 10.87 -12.14 -7.82
N ILE A 374 10.59 -12.18 -9.13
CA ILE A 374 10.05 -11.06 -9.90
C ILE A 374 8.52 -11.02 -9.80
N THR A 375 7.86 -12.18 -9.88
CA THR A 375 6.39 -12.26 -9.94
C THR A 375 5.72 -12.17 -8.57
N ILE A 376 6.43 -12.44 -7.47
CA ILE A 376 5.83 -12.46 -6.12
C ILE A 376 5.19 -11.12 -5.72
N THR A 377 5.82 -9.98 -6.04
CA THR A 377 5.29 -8.63 -5.71
C THR A 377 4.03 -8.33 -6.51
N LYS A 378 4.00 -8.73 -7.78
CA LYS A 378 2.82 -8.64 -8.66
C LYS A 378 1.67 -9.51 -8.15
N ILE A 379 1.92 -10.76 -7.77
CA ILE A 379 0.90 -11.67 -7.22
C ILE A 379 0.35 -11.12 -5.90
N GLN A 380 1.19 -10.51 -5.06
CA GLN A 380 0.74 -9.84 -3.83
C GLN A 380 -0.15 -8.64 -4.11
N PHE A 381 0.21 -7.79 -5.09
CA PHE A 381 -0.64 -6.69 -5.55
C PHE A 381 -1.99 -7.19 -6.05
N MET A 382 -2.00 -8.24 -6.89
CA MET A 382 -3.23 -8.85 -7.40
C MET A 382 -4.09 -9.43 -6.26
N ARG A 383 -3.47 -10.10 -5.27
CA ARG A 383 -4.20 -10.63 -4.12
C ARG A 383 -4.89 -9.51 -3.32
N ASN A 384 -4.18 -8.44 -3.00
CA ASN A 384 -4.72 -7.32 -2.23
C ASN A 384 -5.83 -6.59 -2.99
N SER A 385 -5.60 -6.30 -4.28
CA SER A 385 -6.62 -5.66 -5.13
C SER A 385 -7.87 -6.54 -5.28
N LEU A 386 -7.70 -7.86 -5.41
CA LEU A 386 -8.84 -8.79 -5.51
C LEU A 386 -9.65 -8.83 -4.22
N VAL A 387 -9.01 -8.83 -3.05
CA VAL A 387 -9.71 -8.74 -1.74
C VAL A 387 -10.59 -7.49 -1.68
N GLU A 388 -10.07 -6.33 -2.10
CA GLU A 388 -10.85 -5.08 -2.13
C GLU A 388 -12.04 -5.15 -3.10
N LEU A 389 -11.87 -5.76 -4.28
CA LEU A 389 -12.97 -5.93 -5.25
C LEU A 389 -14.08 -6.86 -4.72
N TYR A 390 -13.70 -7.95 -4.03
CA TYR A 390 -14.67 -8.86 -3.41
C TYR A 390 -15.42 -8.20 -2.24
N GLN A 391 -14.81 -7.25 -1.53
CA GLN A 391 -15.50 -6.53 -0.45
C GLN A 391 -16.64 -5.61 -0.94
N LEU A 392 -16.65 -5.24 -2.24
CA LEU A 392 -17.71 -4.39 -2.80
C LEU A 392 -19.10 -5.05 -2.83
N GLU A 393 -19.15 -6.37 -3.04
CA GLU A 393 -20.39 -7.15 -3.15
C GLU A 393 -20.34 -8.44 -2.29
N PRO A 394 -20.52 -8.31 -0.96
CA PRO A 394 -20.30 -9.41 -0.02
C PRO A 394 -21.11 -10.68 -0.28
N MET A 395 -22.35 -10.55 -0.77
CA MET A 395 -23.24 -11.70 -1.03
C MET A 395 -22.72 -12.59 -2.17
N ILE A 396 -22.37 -11.99 -3.30
CA ILE A 396 -21.81 -12.72 -4.46
C ILE A 396 -20.43 -13.28 -4.10
N SER A 397 -19.62 -12.47 -3.40
CA SER A 397 -18.29 -12.86 -2.95
C SER A 397 -18.31 -14.04 -1.98
N TYR A 398 -19.29 -14.11 -1.09
CA TYR A 398 -19.50 -15.28 -0.23
C TYR A 398 -19.80 -16.55 -1.06
N GLN A 399 -20.70 -16.46 -2.04
CA GLN A 399 -21.05 -17.59 -2.91
C GLN A 399 -19.85 -18.10 -3.71
N GLN A 400 -19.10 -17.19 -4.34
CA GLN A 400 -17.88 -17.52 -5.08
C GLN A 400 -16.82 -18.15 -4.16
N CYS A 401 -16.59 -17.56 -2.98
CA CYS A 401 -15.66 -18.09 -2.00
C CYS A 401 -16.05 -19.51 -1.57
N PHE A 402 -17.33 -19.76 -1.31
CA PHE A 402 -17.85 -21.10 -0.98
C PHE A 402 -17.59 -22.11 -2.10
N ILE A 403 -17.89 -21.76 -3.36
CA ILE A 403 -17.68 -22.64 -4.52
C ILE A 403 -16.20 -23.00 -4.67
N PHE A 404 -15.31 -22.01 -4.68
CA PHE A 404 -13.88 -22.26 -4.88
C PHE A 404 -13.23 -22.98 -3.69
N MET A 405 -13.63 -22.67 -2.46
CA MET A 405 -13.14 -23.45 -1.30
C MET A 405 -13.63 -24.89 -1.31
N ARG A 406 -14.86 -25.15 -1.78
CA ARG A 406 -15.34 -26.51 -1.98
C ARG A 406 -14.48 -27.25 -3.00
N GLN A 407 -14.07 -26.60 -4.10
CA GLN A 407 -13.15 -27.19 -5.08
C GLN A 407 -11.79 -27.53 -4.46
N LEU A 408 -11.20 -26.63 -3.67
CA LEU A 408 -9.96 -26.89 -2.93
C LEU A 408 -10.12 -28.09 -1.98
N THR A 409 -11.26 -28.20 -1.31
CA THR A 409 -11.59 -29.32 -0.41
C THR A 409 -11.69 -30.65 -1.15
N ILE A 410 -12.33 -30.66 -2.33
CA ILE A 410 -12.46 -31.87 -3.17
C ILE A 410 -11.08 -32.35 -3.61
N ASN A 411 -10.25 -31.44 -4.13
CA ASN A 411 -8.89 -31.77 -4.54
C ASN A 411 -8.07 -32.35 -3.38
N LEU A 412 -8.15 -31.73 -2.20
CA LEU A 412 -7.49 -32.21 -0.99
C LEU A 412 -7.96 -33.61 -0.57
N ARG A 413 -9.28 -33.86 -0.58
CA ARG A 413 -9.84 -35.17 -0.23
C ARG A 413 -9.41 -36.25 -1.22
N LYS A 414 -9.41 -35.96 -2.52
CA LYS A 414 -8.91 -36.88 -3.56
C LYS A 414 -7.45 -37.25 -3.29
N SER A 415 -6.59 -36.28 -2.95
CA SER A 415 -5.18 -36.55 -2.60
C SER A 415 -5.02 -37.42 -1.35
N ILE A 416 -5.89 -37.25 -0.35
CA ILE A 416 -5.87 -38.05 0.89
C ILE A 416 -6.36 -39.48 0.64
N MET A 417 -7.40 -39.66 -0.17
CA MET A 417 -8.06 -40.95 -0.40
C MET A 417 -7.32 -41.82 -1.42
N VAL A 418 -7.00 -41.26 -2.59
CA VAL A 418 -6.46 -41.99 -3.75
C VAL A 418 -4.94 -42.14 -3.67
N LYS A 419 -4.26 -41.20 -3.00
CA LYS A 419 -2.79 -41.15 -2.84
C LYS A 419 -1.97 -41.24 -4.14
N GLU A 420 -2.59 -40.96 -5.29
CA GLU A 420 -1.90 -40.91 -6.58
C GLU A 420 -1.01 -39.68 -6.73
N LYS A 421 0.06 -39.82 -7.52
CA LYS A 421 1.00 -38.73 -7.81
C LYS A 421 0.29 -37.51 -8.41
N ASP A 422 -0.67 -37.72 -9.32
CA ASP A 422 -1.36 -36.61 -9.99
C ASP A 422 -2.39 -35.92 -9.08
N ALA A 423 -3.07 -36.69 -8.21
CA ALA A 423 -3.89 -36.12 -7.15
C ALA A 423 -3.07 -35.26 -6.17
N LEU A 424 -1.83 -35.65 -5.83
CA LEU A 424 -0.94 -34.86 -4.98
C LEU A 424 -0.43 -33.59 -5.66
N LYS A 425 -0.12 -33.63 -6.97
CA LYS A 425 0.29 -32.44 -7.75
C LYS A 425 -0.78 -31.35 -7.79
N ARG A 426 -2.07 -31.72 -7.76
CA ARG A 426 -3.20 -30.77 -7.70
C ARG A 426 -3.25 -29.95 -6.40
N VAL A 427 -2.62 -30.42 -5.32
CA VAL A 427 -2.55 -29.69 -4.04
C VAL A 427 -1.15 -29.10 -3.82
N HIS A 428 -0.08 -29.79 -4.23
CA HIS A 428 1.29 -29.31 -4.18
C HIS A 428 1.62 -28.42 -5.39
N ASN A 429 1.02 -27.23 -5.44
CA ASN A 429 1.35 -26.21 -6.43
C ASN A 429 1.12 -24.79 -5.87
N TRP A 430 1.65 -23.78 -6.56
CA TRP A 430 1.52 -22.38 -6.16
C TRP A 430 0.07 -21.86 -6.24
N GLN A 431 -0.71 -22.35 -7.21
CA GLN A 431 -2.09 -21.91 -7.39
C GLN A 431 -2.95 -22.25 -6.16
N PHE A 432 -2.77 -23.45 -5.61
CA PHE A 432 -3.44 -23.91 -4.40
C PHE A 432 -3.09 -23.03 -3.19
N ILE A 433 -1.80 -22.74 -2.98
CA ILE A 433 -1.34 -21.89 -1.87
C ILE A 433 -1.87 -20.46 -2.02
N HIS A 434 -1.74 -19.85 -3.19
CA HIS A 434 -2.17 -18.48 -3.41
C HIS A 434 -3.70 -18.34 -3.33
N SER A 435 -4.44 -19.35 -3.78
CA SER A 435 -5.90 -19.42 -3.59
C SER A 435 -6.26 -19.49 -2.10
N LEU A 436 -5.61 -20.36 -1.32
CA LEU A 436 -5.80 -20.41 0.14
C LEU A 436 -5.45 -19.08 0.81
N ASN A 437 -4.35 -18.44 0.40
CA ASN A 437 -3.93 -17.14 0.94
C ASN A 437 -4.96 -16.04 0.64
N LEU A 438 -5.48 -16.00 -0.59
CA LEU A 438 -6.52 -15.05 -1.00
C LEU A 438 -7.77 -15.22 -0.14
N TRP A 439 -8.31 -16.43 -0.05
CA TRP A 439 -9.54 -16.68 0.71
C TRP A 439 -9.36 -16.46 2.20
N SER A 440 -8.20 -16.83 2.76
CA SER A 440 -7.87 -16.54 4.16
C SER A 440 -7.85 -15.03 4.43
N GLN A 441 -7.23 -14.24 3.55
CA GLN A 441 -7.17 -12.79 3.69
C GLN A 441 -8.54 -12.12 3.50
N LEU A 442 -9.35 -12.57 2.53
CA LEU A 442 -10.70 -12.06 2.31
C LEU A 442 -11.59 -12.32 3.53
N ILE A 443 -11.58 -13.55 4.04
CA ILE A 443 -12.37 -13.93 5.22
C ILE A 443 -11.90 -13.09 6.42
N GLY A 444 -10.60 -13.11 6.75
CA GLY A 444 -10.05 -12.38 7.89
C GLY A 444 -10.42 -10.89 7.91
N THR A 445 -10.25 -10.20 6.78
CA THR A 445 -10.57 -8.77 6.65
C THR A 445 -12.08 -8.47 6.69
N SER A 446 -12.93 -9.41 6.26
CA SER A 446 -14.38 -9.18 6.13
C SER A 446 -15.19 -9.57 7.39
N LEU A 447 -14.60 -10.33 8.32
CA LEU A 447 -15.29 -10.85 9.52
C LEU A 447 -15.91 -9.76 10.40
N LYS A 448 -15.27 -8.58 10.51
CA LYS A 448 -15.77 -7.47 11.34
C LYS A 448 -16.94 -6.72 10.71
N GLN A 449 -17.10 -6.83 9.40
CA GLN A 449 -18.06 -6.05 8.63
C GLN A 449 -19.28 -6.87 8.20
N ASN A 450 -19.12 -8.19 8.07
CA ASN A 450 -20.18 -9.05 7.53
C ASN A 450 -20.13 -10.46 8.12
N ASP A 451 -21.19 -10.82 8.85
CA ASP A 451 -21.30 -12.10 9.58
C ASP A 451 -21.29 -13.33 8.65
N LEU A 452 -21.64 -13.17 7.36
CA LEU A 452 -21.69 -14.28 6.40
C LEU A 452 -20.35 -15.00 6.24
N PHE A 453 -19.25 -14.24 6.17
CA PHE A 453 -17.90 -14.83 6.03
C PHE A 453 -17.47 -15.63 7.27
N GLY A 454 -18.12 -15.42 8.42
CA GLY A 454 -17.92 -16.22 9.64
C GLY A 454 -18.16 -17.72 9.42
N GLN A 455 -19.11 -18.07 8.55
CA GLN A 455 -19.42 -19.48 8.24
C GLN A 455 -18.28 -20.19 7.48
N LEU A 456 -17.42 -19.42 6.80
CA LEU A 456 -16.32 -19.91 5.97
C LEU A 456 -14.98 -20.02 6.72
N LEU A 457 -14.90 -19.45 7.92
CA LEU A 457 -13.69 -19.44 8.76
C LEU A 457 -13.21 -20.85 9.13
N MET A 458 -14.12 -21.71 9.60
CA MET A 458 -13.78 -23.09 9.95
C MET A 458 -13.43 -23.94 8.72
N PRO A 459 -14.19 -23.88 7.60
CA PRO A 459 -13.78 -24.52 6.35
C PRO A 459 -12.36 -24.17 5.90
N VAL A 460 -11.99 -22.90 5.77
CA VAL A 460 -10.66 -22.50 5.29
C VAL A 460 -9.54 -22.93 6.25
N THR A 461 -9.82 -22.88 7.55
CA THR A 461 -8.88 -23.33 8.60
C THR A 461 -8.64 -24.83 8.51
N ASN A 462 -9.71 -25.62 8.35
CA ASN A 462 -9.62 -27.08 8.23
C ASN A 462 -8.88 -27.51 6.97
N ILE A 463 -9.19 -26.90 5.82
CA ILE A 463 -8.47 -27.20 4.55
C ILE A 463 -6.98 -26.94 4.77
N SER A 464 -6.61 -25.80 5.32
CA SER A 464 -5.23 -25.42 5.57
C SER A 464 -4.51 -26.38 6.55
N LEU A 465 -5.17 -26.79 7.63
CA LEU A 465 -4.62 -27.74 8.60
C LEU A 465 -4.45 -29.15 8.02
N GLU A 466 -5.42 -29.62 7.24
CA GLU A 466 -5.33 -30.93 6.57
C GLU A 466 -4.25 -30.93 5.48
N THR A 467 -4.10 -29.83 4.73
CA THR A 467 -2.97 -29.66 3.80
C THR A 467 -1.62 -29.73 4.51
N LEU A 468 -1.49 -29.12 5.70
CA LEU A 468 -0.27 -29.21 6.51
C LEU A 468 0.05 -30.64 6.98
N ARG A 469 -0.99 -31.45 7.24
CA ARG A 469 -0.84 -32.86 7.62
C ARG A 469 -0.45 -33.73 6.45
N LEU A 470 -1.01 -33.47 5.27
CA LEU A 470 -0.71 -34.23 4.05
C LEU A 470 0.76 -34.11 3.64
N PHE A 471 1.34 -32.91 3.73
CA PHE A 471 2.75 -32.65 3.38
C PHE A 471 3.63 -32.54 4.63
N SER A 472 3.59 -33.55 5.51
CA SER A 472 4.33 -33.54 6.77
C SER A 472 5.84 -33.68 6.61
N ALA A 473 6.34 -34.29 5.53
CA ALA A 473 7.77 -34.55 5.33
C ALA A 473 8.63 -33.27 5.28
N PHE A 474 9.87 -33.36 5.77
CA PHE A 474 10.75 -32.19 5.93
C PHE A 474 11.10 -31.48 4.61
N LYS A 475 11.09 -32.21 3.49
CA LYS A 475 11.31 -31.66 2.13
C LYS A 475 10.26 -30.61 1.71
N TYR A 476 9.08 -30.61 2.35
CA TYR A 476 7.97 -29.68 2.10
C TYR A 476 7.87 -28.54 3.12
N VAL A 477 8.87 -28.35 3.98
CA VAL A 477 8.88 -27.25 4.96
C VAL A 477 8.63 -25.87 4.34
N PRO A 478 9.23 -25.50 3.19
CA PRO A 478 8.91 -24.22 2.53
C PRO A 478 7.41 -24.07 2.21
N TYR A 479 6.79 -25.11 1.64
CA TYR A 479 5.35 -25.17 1.38
C TYR A 479 4.51 -25.01 2.67
N ARG A 480 4.88 -25.71 3.75
CA ARG A 480 4.19 -25.61 5.05
C ARG A 480 4.29 -24.21 5.65
N LEU A 481 5.45 -23.55 5.57
CA LEU A 481 5.66 -22.22 6.13
C LEU A 481 4.77 -21.15 5.46
N GLN A 482 4.48 -21.29 4.17
CA GLN A 482 3.54 -20.41 3.45
C GLN A 482 2.11 -20.52 4.00
N ILE A 483 1.63 -21.75 4.22
CA ILE A 483 0.29 -22.00 4.78
C ILE A 483 0.20 -21.52 6.23
N ILE A 484 1.25 -21.77 7.02
CA ILE A 484 1.34 -21.28 8.40
C ILE A 484 1.24 -19.76 8.45
N GLU A 485 1.93 -19.05 7.56
CA GLU A 485 1.83 -17.58 7.48
C GLU A 485 0.39 -17.12 7.23
N SER A 486 -0.33 -17.79 6.32
CA SER A 486 -1.75 -17.50 6.06
C SER A 486 -2.62 -17.73 7.29
N LEU A 487 -2.44 -18.85 7.98
CA LEU A 487 -3.17 -19.17 9.21
C LEU A 487 -2.89 -18.19 10.34
N ILE A 488 -1.65 -17.70 10.48
CA ILE A 488 -1.33 -16.68 11.49
C ILE A 488 -2.04 -15.36 11.17
N LYS A 489 -2.04 -14.93 9.91
CA LYS A 489 -2.77 -13.72 9.48
C LYS A 489 -4.26 -13.87 9.76
N LEU A 490 -4.86 -14.99 9.34
CA LEU A 490 -6.26 -15.31 9.61
C LEU A 490 -6.57 -15.30 11.10
N SER A 491 -5.74 -15.92 11.95
CA SER A 491 -5.90 -15.92 13.41
C SER A 491 -5.68 -14.54 14.05
N SER A 492 -4.98 -13.62 13.38
CA SER A 492 -4.78 -12.25 13.89
C SER A 492 -5.93 -11.31 13.52
N GLU A 493 -6.65 -11.62 12.45
CA GLU A 493 -7.77 -10.84 11.94
C GLU A 493 -9.12 -11.39 12.44
N SER A 494 -9.19 -12.70 12.70
CA SER A 494 -10.30 -13.36 13.37
C SER A 494 -10.06 -13.40 14.87
N ASP A 495 -11.07 -13.12 15.70
CA ASP A 495 -11.01 -13.36 17.15
C ASP A 495 -11.07 -14.86 17.50
N HIS A 496 -10.70 -15.74 16.55
CA HIS A 496 -10.76 -17.19 16.67
C HIS A 496 -9.35 -17.77 16.83
N PHE A 497 -9.21 -18.67 17.81
CA PHE A 497 -7.93 -19.29 18.10
C PHE A 497 -7.63 -20.44 17.14
N ILE A 498 -6.55 -20.31 16.35
CA ILE A 498 -6.07 -21.38 15.48
C ILE A 498 -4.81 -22.02 16.11
N PRO A 499 -4.77 -23.35 16.33
CA PRO A 499 -3.68 -24.03 17.04
C PRO A 499 -2.44 -24.26 16.15
N ILE A 500 -1.70 -23.19 15.85
CA ILE A 500 -0.55 -23.20 14.92
C ILE A 500 0.74 -23.71 15.58
N LEU A 501 0.85 -23.58 16.91
CA LEU A 501 2.04 -23.98 17.68
C LEU A 501 2.43 -25.45 17.51
N ARG A 502 1.44 -26.34 17.33
CA ARG A 502 1.67 -27.76 17.08
C ARG A 502 2.48 -27.99 15.80
N THR A 503 2.17 -27.26 14.73
CA THR A 503 2.83 -27.42 13.44
C THR A 503 4.28 -26.94 13.49
N PHE A 504 4.57 -25.85 14.21
CA PHE A 504 5.95 -25.42 14.44
C PHE A 504 6.76 -26.49 15.16
N ARG A 505 6.21 -27.08 16.22
CA ARG A 505 6.84 -28.17 16.96
C ARG A 505 7.21 -29.34 16.04
N GLU A 506 6.29 -29.78 15.19
CA GLU A 506 6.53 -30.87 14.24
C GLU A 506 7.71 -30.58 13.30
N ILE A 507 7.74 -29.40 12.67
CA ILE A 507 8.86 -28.98 11.79
C ILE A 507 10.19 -29.01 12.54
N ILE A 508 10.18 -28.65 13.82
CA ILE A 508 11.41 -28.47 14.59
C ILE A 508 11.88 -29.79 15.21
N VAL A 509 10.98 -30.72 15.53
CA VAL A 509 11.35 -32.11 15.83
C VAL A 509 12.03 -32.74 14.62
N GLN A 510 11.54 -32.50 13.41
CA GLN A 510 12.17 -32.97 12.18
C GLN A 510 13.57 -32.34 11.96
N LEU A 511 13.75 -31.05 12.26
CA LEU A 511 15.07 -30.40 12.28
C LEU A 511 16.05 -31.11 13.24
N ALA A 512 15.56 -31.50 14.42
CA ALA A 512 16.36 -32.20 15.43
C ALA A 512 16.79 -33.60 14.96
N GLN A 513 15.89 -34.32 14.30
CA GLN A 513 16.16 -35.65 13.75
C GLN A 513 17.21 -35.58 12.62
N ASN A 514 17.08 -34.62 11.70
CA ASN A 514 18.06 -34.40 10.63
C ASN A 514 19.46 -34.03 11.15
N LYS A 515 19.56 -33.28 12.25
CA LYS A 515 20.84 -33.00 12.93
C LYS A 515 21.55 -34.29 13.36
N ASN A 516 20.81 -35.27 13.91
CA ASN A 516 21.40 -36.53 14.34
C ASN A 516 21.93 -37.35 13.15
N GLU A 517 21.23 -37.33 12.02
CA GLU A 517 21.71 -37.94 10.78
C GLU A 517 22.94 -37.26 10.19
N ILE A 518 23.00 -35.93 10.18
CA ILE A 518 24.18 -35.16 9.73
C ILE A 518 25.40 -35.53 10.58
N ILE A 519 25.24 -35.61 11.89
CA ILE A 519 26.30 -36.01 12.82
C ILE A 519 26.75 -37.45 12.55
N LEU A 520 25.81 -38.37 12.27
CA LEU A 520 26.12 -39.75 11.90
C LEU A 520 26.87 -39.84 10.56
N LYS A 521 26.39 -39.17 9.51
CA LYS A 521 27.05 -39.13 8.18
C LYS A 521 28.45 -38.54 8.26
N ASN A 522 28.65 -37.49 9.07
CA ASN A 522 29.97 -36.88 9.31
C ASN A 522 30.90 -37.78 10.13
N LYS A 523 30.38 -38.52 11.13
CA LYS A 523 31.15 -39.55 11.85
C LYS A 523 31.56 -40.72 10.94
N ILE A 524 30.70 -41.13 9.99
CA ILE A 524 30.99 -42.18 9.01
C ILE A 524 32.02 -41.70 7.96
N LYS A 525 31.91 -40.47 7.44
CA LYS A 525 32.91 -39.85 6.56
C LYS A 525 34.27 -39.72 7.25
N ASN A 526 34.30 -39.32 8.52
CA ASN A 526 35.54 -39.22 9.29
C ASN A 526 36.14 -40.59 9.68
N LYS A 527 35.31 -41.63 9.84
CA LYS A 527 35.78 -43.03 9.99
C LYS A 527 36.35 -43.59 8.68
N LYS A 528 35.79 -43.25 7.51
CA LYS A 528 36.34 -43.64 6.19
C LYS A 528 37.66 -42.92 5.90
N LYS A 529 37.77 -41.62 6.19
CA LYS A 529 39.04 -40.85 6.07
C LYS A 529 40.17 -41.35 7.00
N LYS A 530 39.86 -41.98 8.14
CA LYS A 530 40.86 -42.58 9.04
C LYS A 530 41.35 -43.98 8.60
N LYS A 531 40.70 -44.62 7.63
CA LYS A 531 41.09 -45.96 7.13
C LYS A 531 41.93 -45.93 5.84
N GLU A 532 42.01 -44.79 5.16
CA GLU A 532 42.81 -44.61 3.95
C GLU A 532 43.98 -43.66 4.21
N THR A 533 45.05 -44.17 4.83
CA THR A 533 46.36 -43.51 4.84
C THR A 533 47.33 -44.33 4.00
N LYS A 534 47.43 -44.00 2.71
CA LYS A 534 48.65 -44.21 1.90
C LYS A 534 48.91 -42.92 1.11
N PRO A 535 50.17 -42.49 0.95
CA PRO A 535 50.50 -41.26 0.27
C PRO A 535 50.53 -41.49 -1.24
N MET A 536 49.74 -40.75 -2.02
CA MET A 536 50.00 -40.59 -3.45
C MET A 536 49.25 -39.39 -4.05
N GLU A 537 50.05 -38.57 -4.73
CA GLU A 537 49.78 -37.69 -5.86
C GLU A 537 48.64 -36.68 -5.81
N ILE A 538 49.06 -35.42 -5.96
CA ILE A 538 48.25 -34.24 -6.23
C ILE A 538 47.62 -34.40 -7.62
N VAL A 539 46.52 -35.14 -7.70
CA VAL A 539 45.60 -35.07 -8.83
C VAL A 539 44.58 -33.98 -8.49
N LYS A 540 44.64 -32.86 -9.21
CA LYS A 540 43.63 -31.81 -9.21
C LYS A 540 42.27 -32.40 -9.61
N LYS A 541 41.48 -32.87 -8.64
CA LYS A 541 40.05 -33.12 -8.84
C LYS A 541 39.37 -31.77 -9.06
N LYS A 542 38.82 -31.59 -10.27
CA LYS A 542 37.94 -30.48 -10.63
C LYS A 542 36.85 -30.35 -9.56
N GLU A 543 36.76 -29.18 -8.96
CA GLU A 543 35.60 -28.78 -8.15
C GLU A 543 34.33 -28.90 -9.00
N PRO A 544 33.22 -29.42 -8.45
CA PRO A 544 31.95 -29.44 -9.17
C PRO A 544 31.48 -28.00 -9.35
N LYS A 545 31.37 -27.59 -10.62
CA LYS A 545 30.73 -26.35 -11.04
C LYS A 545 29.21 -26.49 -10.88
N SER A 546 28.70 -26.37 -9.67
CA SER A 546 27.33 -25.93 -9.44
C SER A 546 27.41 -24.80 -8.43
N ALA A 547 27.30 -23.58 -8.92
CA ALA A 547 27.21 -22.39 -8.08
C ALA A 547 26.13 -22.62 -7.00
N ASN A 548 26.47 -22.36 -5.74
CA ASN A 548 25.53 -22.32 -4.62
C ASN A 548 24.38 -21.38 -4.98
N LYS A 549 23.26 -21.92 -5.49
CA LYS A 549 22.06 -21.14 -5.76
C LYS A 549 21.46 -20.79 -4.41
N ILE A 550 21.48 -19.51 -4.05
CA ILE A 550 20.94 -19.01 -2.78
C ILE A 550 19.47 -19.44 -2.68
N ILE A 551 19.14 -20.29 -1.71
CA ILE A 551 17.76 -20.78 -1.53
C ILE A 551 16.91 -19.66 -0.94
N ASN A 552 15.85 -19.27 -1.64
CA ASN A 552 14.84 -18.33 -1.17
C ASN A 552 13.56 -19.09 -0.79
N LEU A 553 13.28 -19.13 0.52
CA LEU A 553 12.12 -19.84 1.09
C LEU A 553 10.76 -19.25 0.64
N ASN A 554 10.74 -17.99 0.19
CA ASN A 554 9.50 -17.33 -0.22
C ASN A 554 9.01 -17.79 -1.61
N VAL A 555 9.88 -18.40 -2.42
CA VAL A 555 9.59 -18.81 -3.81
C VAL A 555 9.91 -20.28 -4.06
N THR A 556 10.12 -21.07 -3.00
CA THR A 556 10.38 -22.50 -3.06
C THR A 556 9.25 -23.28 -2.39
N LEU A 557 8.77 -24.38 -2.99
CA LEU A 557 7.77 -25.27 -2.38
C LEU A 557 8.37 -26.57 -1.85
N LYS A 558 9.32 -27.15 -2.59
CA LYS A 558 10.00 -28.43 -2.30
C LYS A 558 11.51 -28.25 -2.45
N ILE A 559 12.27 -28.90 -1.58
CA ILE A 559 13.74 -28.97 -1.67
C ILE A 559 14.24 -30.40 -1.86
N SER A 560 15.48 -30.55 -2.37
CA SER A 560 16.09 -31.88 -2.56
C SER A 560 16.51 -32.51 -1.23
N LYS A 561 16.66 -33.84 -1.20
CA LYS A 561 17.11 -34.58 0.00
C LYS A 561 18.53 -34.19 0.43
N GLU A 562 19.37 -33.73 -0.49
CA GLU A 562 20.72 -33.25 -0.16
C GLU A 562 20.64 -31.90 0.54
N GLN A 563 19.81 -30.99 0.02
CA GLN A 563 19.61 -29.64 0.53
C GLN A 563 18.97 -29.62 1.92
N THR A 564 18.16 -30.62 2.28
CA THR A 564 17.57 -30.73 3.64
C THR A 564 18.62 -30.80 4.75
N PHE A 565 19.86 -31.20 4.42
CA PHE A 565 20.96 -31.33 5.35
C PHE A 565 21.94 -30.14 5.34
N GLU A 566 21.74 -29.16 4.47
CA GLU A 566 22.59 -27.97 4.39
C GLU A 566 22.34 -27.03 5.56
N MET A 567 23.43 -26.56 6.20
CA MET A 567 23.33 -25.68 7.36
C MET A 567 22.74 -24.30 7.01
N ASP A 568 22.98 -23.78 5.79
CA ASP A 568 22.39 -22.53 5.32
C ASP A 568 20.86 -22.62 5.25
N PHE A 569 20.34 -23.70 4.66
CA PHE A 569 18.90 -23.97 4.60
C PHE A 569 18.28 -24.07 6.00
N ILE A 570 18.93 -24.83 6.90
CA ILE A 570 18.45 -24.97 8.29
C ILE A 570 18.41 -23.61 9.01
N GLN A 571 19.43 -22.76 8.82
CA GLN A 571 19.44 -21.42 9.39
C GLN A 571 18.28 -20.57 8.88
N LYS A 572 18.06 -20.55 7.55
CA LYS A 572 16.94 -19.83 6.94
C LYS A 572 15.57 -20.31 7.43
N VAL A 573 15.39 -21.62 7.61
CA VAL A 573 14.15 -22.18 8.16
C VAL A 573 13.93 -21.73 9.61
N VAL A 574 14.96 -21.81 10.46
CA VAL A 574 14.86 -21.37 11.86
C VAL A 574 14.60 -19.87 11.96
N ASP A 575 15.26 -19.06 11.13
CA ASP A 575 15.02 -17.62 11.07
C ASP A 575 13.58 -17.35 10.62
N ARG A 576 13.08 -18.03 9.57
CA ARG A 576 11.69 -17.87 9.12
C ARG A 576 10.66 -18.30 10.18
N ILE A 577 10.93 -19.37 10.92
CA ILE A 577 10.11 -19.81 12.05
C ILE A 577 10.09 -18.77 13.16
N TYR A 578 11.25 -18.19 13.49
CA TYR A 578 11.35 -17.13 14.49
C TYR A 578 10.49 -15.92 14.10
N GLU A 579 10.53 -15.52 12.82
CA GLU A 579 9.72 -14.40 12.30
C GLU A 579 8.22 -14.64 12.46
N LEU A 580 7.76 -15.82 12.03
CA LEU A 580 6.34 -16.16 12.09
C LEU A 580 5.86 -16.32 13.53
N LEU A 581 6.66 -16.94 14.40
CA LEU A 581 6.34 -17.05 15.82
C LEU A 581 6.31 -15.71 16.52
N LEU A 582 7.26 -14.81 16.24
CA LEU A 582 7.25 -13.46 16.79
C LEU A 582 6.01 -12.68 16.33
N TYR A 583 5.62 -12.80 15.06
CA TYR A 583 4.40 -12.16 14.54
C TYR A 583 3.12 -12.71 15.20
N TYR A 584 3.03 -14.04 15.39
CA TYR A 584 1.93 -14.68 16.09
C TYR A 584 1.86 -14.27 17.58
N LEU A 585 2.98 -14.34 18.30
CA LEU A 585 3.02 -13.94 19.72
C LEU A 585 2.65 -12.47 19.90
N LYS A 586 3.07 -11.61 18.95
CA LYS A 586 2.68 -10.20 18.92
C LYS A 586 1.18 -10.03 18.76
N SER A 587 0.52 -10.82 17.90
CA SER A 587 -0.93 -10.70 17.69
C SER A 587 -1.72 -11.06 18.95
N ILE A 588 -1.27 -12.03 19.74
CA ILE A 588 -1.95 -12.44 20.98
C ILE A 588 -1.46 -11.74 22.25
N SER A 589 -0.44 -10.88 22.16
CA SER A 589 0.27 -10.29 23.32
C SER A 589 -0.60 -9.45 24.26
N HIS A 590 -1.76 -8.99 23.79
CA HIS A 590 -2.69 -8.16 24.53
C HIS A 590 -3.81 -8.96 25.22
N LEU A 591 -3.94 -10.25 24.89
CA LEU A 591 -5.04 -11.07 25.40
C LEU A 591 -4.95 -11.18 26.91
N ILE A 592 -6.11 -11.12 27.57
CA ILE A 592 -6.15 -11.28 29.02
C ILE A 592 -5.52 -12.61 29.40
N SER A 593 -5.69 -13.67 28.61
CA SER A 593 -5.21 -15.06 28.82
C SER A 593 -3.77 -15.34 28.36
N PHE A 594 -3.00 -14.32 27.95
CA PHE A 594 -1.65 -14.51 27.43
C PHE A 594 -0.70 -15.26 28.38
N PRO A 595 -0.63 -14.96 29.70
CA PRO A 595 0.15 -15.74 30.67
C PRO A 595 -0.09 -17.25 30.63
N GLU A 596 -1.34 -17.70 30.52
CA GLU A 596 -1.67 -19.13 30.49
C GLU A 596 -1.24 -19.77 29.16
N ILE A 597 -1.40 -19.05 28.04
CA ILE A 597 -0.96 -19.51 26.72
C ILE A 597 0.57 -19.67 26.68
N ILE A 598 1.31 -18.73 27.29
CA ILE A 598 2.77 -18.76 27.29
C ILE A 598 3.36 -19.85 28.18
N LEU A 599 2.66 -20.26 29.25
CA LEU A 599 3.08 -21.42 30.04
C LEU A 599 3.14 -22.70 29.20
N ILE A 600 2.14 -22.92 28.34
CA ILE A 600 2.11 -24.05 27.41
C ILE A 600 3.23 -23.91 26.37
N PHE A 601 3.42 -22.70 25.84
CA PHE A 601 4.47 -22.38 24.87
C PHE A 601 5.88 -22.64 25.44
N HIS A 602 6.14 -22.26 26.69
CA HIS A 602 7.45 -22.39 27.33
C HIS A 602 7.91 -23.86 27.45
N GLY A 603 6.99 -24.76 27.81
CA GLY A 603 7.27 -26.20 27.88
C GLY A 603 7.73 -26.79 26.54
N GLU A 604 7.15 -26.31 25.43
CA GLU A 604 7.49 -26.75 24.08
C GLU A 604 8.73 -26.03 23.52
N CYS A 605 8.87 -24.72 23.75
CA CYS A 605 10.02 -23.92 23.31
C CYS A 605 11.33 -24.29 24.02
N SER A 606 11.29 -24.73 25.27
CA SER A 606 12.51 -25.20 25.96
C SER A 606 13.09 -26.47 25.33
N LYS A 607 12.22 -27.40 24.87
CA LYS A 607 12.63 -28.58 24.08
C LYS A 607 13.16 -28.15 22.71
N LEU A 608 12.50 -27.17 22.09
CA LEU A 608 12.84 -26.56 20.80
C LEU A 608 14.27 -26.03 20.73
N ILE A 609 14.65 -25.21 21.73
CA ILE A 609 15.96 -24.56 21.79
C ILE A 609 17.08 -25.58 21.82
N LYS A 610 16.89 -26.72 22.50
CA LYS A 610 17.90 -27.79 22.56
C LYS A 610 18.10 -28.47 21.21
N SER A 611 17.06 -28.51 20.39
CA SER A 611 17.06 -29.16 19.07
C SER A 611 17.76 -28.33 17.99
N ILE A 612 17.82 -27.00 18.10
CA ILE A 612 18.45 -26.13 17.10
C ILE A 612 19.95 -26.47 16.96
N PRO A 613 20.48 -26.66 15.74
CA PRO A 613 21.84 -27.16 15.53
C PRO A 613 22.96 -26.11 15.72
N TYR A 614 22.63 -24.83 15.84
CA TYR A 614 23.60 -23.74 15.93
C TYR A 614 23.27 -22.74 17.04
N ALA A 615 24.30 -22.16 17.67
CA ALA A 615 24.17 -21.34 18.88
C ALA A 615 23.36 -20.06 18.67
N ARG A 616 23.54 -19.37 17.54
CA ARG A 616 22.81 -18.11 17.24
C ARG A 616 21.29 -18.30 17.28
N GLY A 617 20.77 -19.35 16.65
CA GLY A 617 19.33 -19.64 16.67
C GLY A 617 18.83 -20.01 18.07
N GLN A 618 19.63 -20.71 18.87
CA GLN A 618 19.30 -20.96 20.28
C GLN A 618 19.19 -19.68 21.09
N THR A 619 20.13 -18.75 20.91
CA THR A 619 20.14 -17.46 21.61
C THR A 619 18.94 -16.61 21.20
N MET A 620 18.64 -16.51 19.90
CA MET A 620 17.47 -15.77 19.40
C MET A 620 16.17 -16.31 20.02
N MET A 621 16.01 -17.63 20.04
CA MET A 621 14.80 -18.24 20.56
C MET A 621 14.69 -18.13 22.10
N ARG A 622 15.81 -18.13 22.84
CA ARG A 622 15.82 -17.80 24.27
C ARG A 622 15.44 -16.35 24.54
N GLN A 623 15.92 -15.42 23.71
CA GLN A 623 15.55 -14.01 23.82
C GLN A 623 14.05 -13.80 23.59
N LEU A 624 13.46 -14.54 22.64
CA LEU A 624 12.02 -14.52 22.42
C LEU A 624 11.25 -15.01 23.66
N MET A 625 11.70 -16.09 24.31
CA MET A 625 11.08 -16.59 25.54
C MET A 625 11.17 -15.58 26.68
N ASP A 626 12.35 -14.98 26.92
CA ASP A 626 12.52 -13.94 27.95
C ASP A 626 11.57 -12.74 27.73
N LYS A 627 11.33 -12.38 26.46
CA LYS A 627 10.35 -11.33 26.12
C LYS A 627 8.91 -11.78 26.33
N CYS A 628 8.60 -13.05 26.10
CA CYS A 628 7.29 -13.61 26.43
C CYS A 628 7.03 -13.58 27.94
N ASP A 629 8.04 -13.91 28.75
CA ASP A 629 7.92 -13.92 30.22
C ASP A 629 7.69 -12.50 30.76
N LYS A 630 8.42 -11.50 30.23
CA LYS A 630 8.19 -10.08 30.54
C LYS A 630 6.79 -9.62 30.16
N ASN A 631 6.29 -10.08 29.01
CA ASN A 631 4.93 -9.78 28.57
C ASN A 631 3.87 -10.43 29.47
N ALA A 632 4.10 -11.68 29.91
CA ALA A 632 3.22 -12.36 30.83
C ALA A 632 3.17 -11.66 32.20
N GLN A 633 4.33 -11.25 32.74
CA GLN A 633 4.41 -10.46 33.97
C GLN A 633 3.65 -9.13 33.83
N PHE A 634 3.85 -8.41 32.73
CA PHE A 634 3.13 -7.17 32.43
C PHE A 634 1.60 -7.37 32.46
N ILE A 635 1.08 -8.44 31.85
CA ILE A 635 -0.35 -8.73 31.88
C ILE A 635 -0.83 -9.06 33.30
N VAL A 636 -0.09 -9.88 34.06
CA VAL A 636 -0.46 -10.24 35.44
C VAL A 636 -0.53 -8.99 36.34
N GLU A 637 0.45 -8.09 36.26
CA GLU A 637 0.44 -6.83 37.02
C GLU A 637 -0.79 -5.97 36.71
N HIS A 638 -1.22 -5.92 35.43
CA HIS A 638 -2.43 -5.18 35.05
C HIS A 638 -3.71 -5.88 35.48
N ARG A 639 -3.76 -7.23 35.46
CA ARG A 639 -4.88 -7.99 36.03
C ARG A 639 -5.04 -7.73 37.53
N GLU A 640 -3.93 -7.62 38.27
CA GLU A 640 -3.92 -7.34 39.71
C GLU A 640 -4.39 -5.91 40.01
N LYS A 641 -3.90 -4.91 39.28
CA LYS A 641 -4.34 -3.50 39.41
C LYS A 641 -5.86 -3.34 39.25
N GLN A 642 -6.48 -4.14 38.38
CA GLN A 642 -7.93 -4.10 38.14
C GLN A 642 -8.74 -5.08 39.02
N ASN A 643 -8.12 -5.70 40.04
CA ASN A 643 -8.75 -6.71 40.91
C ASN A 643 -9.35 -7.92 40.16
N LEU A 644 -8.83 -8.25 38.96
CA LEU A 644 -9.31 -9.36 38.14
C LEU A 644 -8.74 -10.72 38.58
N SER A 645 -7.64 -10.73 39.33
CA SER A 645 -6.90 -11.93 39.74
C SER A 645 -7.73 -12.90 40.63
N GLY A 646 -8.61 -12.37 41.49
CA GLY A 646 -9.47 -13.16 42.39
C GLY A 646 -10.86 -13.51 41.83
N LYS A 647 -11.30 -12.84 40.75
CA LYS A 647 -12.64 -12.96 40.14
C LYS A 647 -12.65 -13.70 38.80
N LEU A 648 -11.54 -14.29 38.37
CA LEU A 648 -11.46 -15.14 37.16
C LEU A 648 -12.42 -16.35 37.18
N LYS A 649 -13.02 -16.69 38.34
CA LYS A 649 -14.12 -17.69 38.41
C LYS A 649 -15.50 -17.13 38.05
N GLU A 650 -15.69 -15.81 38.07
CA GLU A 650 -16.92 -15.10 37.66
C GLU A 650 -16.78 -14.52 36.24
N LEU A 651 -16.10 -15.24 35.32
CA LEU A 651 -15.94 -14.92 33.89
C LEU A 651 -17.30 -14.93 33.15
N ILE A 652 -18.18 -14.00 33.48
CA ILE A 652 -19.50 -13.82 32.83
C ILE A 652 -19.54 -12.49 32.05
N ASP A 653 -18.69 -11.52 32.38
CA ASP A 653 -18.75 -10.18 31.80
C ASP A 653 -17.77 -10.01 30.63
N GLN A 654 -18.16 -10.51 29.46
CA GLN A 654 -17.41 -10.44 28.19
C GLN A 654 -16.97 -9.00 27.86
N GLN A 655 -17.79 -8.01 28.26
CA GLN A 655 -17.54 -6.59 28.06
C GLN A 655 -16.32 -6.08 28.85
N ARG A 656 -16.07 -6.62 30.06
CA ARG A 656 -14.88 -6.25 30.85
C ARG A 656 -13.59 -6.81 30.27
N ILE A 657 -13.65 -8.00 29.67
CA ILE A 657 -12.51 -8.60 28.98
C ILE A 657 -12.13 -7.77 27.77
N GLU A 658 -13.11 -7.38 26.96
CA GLU A 658 -12.88 -6.51 25.80
C GLU A 658 -12.31 -5.14 26.19
N LEU A 659 -12.82 -4.52 27.26
CA LEU A 659 -12.28 -3.26 27.79
C LEU A 659 -10.82 -3.41 28.22
N PHE A 660 -10.48 -4.46 28.97
CA PHE A 660 -9.11 -4.75 29.38
C PHE A 660 -8.19 -4.96 28.17
N GLU A 661 -8.59 -5.80 27.22
CA GLU A 661 -7.79 -6.12 26.05
C GLU A 661 -7.58 -4.90 25.14
N ASN A 662 -8.58 -4.02 25.01
CA ASN A 662 -8.45 -2.75 24.28
C ASN A 662 -7.54 -1.75 25.00
N GLU A 663 -7.59 -1.68 26.33
CA GLU A 663 -6.67 -0.85 27.12
C GLU A 663 -5.22 -1.31 26.95
N ILE A 664 -4.97 -2.62 27.04
CA ILE A 664 -3.63 -3.20 26.84
C ILE A 664 -3.14 -3.01 25.40
N ARG A 665 -4.01 -3.08 24.39
CA ARG A 665 -3.67 -2.75 22.99
C ARG A 665 -3.13 -1.31 22.86
N ASN A 666 -3.64 -0.37 23.66
CA ASN A 666 -3.20 1.03 23.64
C ASN A 666 -1.88 1.27 24.38
N LEU A 667 -1.64 0.54 25.47
CA LEU A 667 -0.48 0.73 26.35
C LEU A 667 0.86 0.24 25.77
N LYS A 668 0.85 -0.42 24.59
CA LYS A 668 1.99 -1.13 23.97
C LYS A 668 2.66 -2.15 24.90
N THR A 669 2.44 -3.42 24.61
CA THR A 669 3.05 -4.50 25.41
C THR A 669 4.56 -4.66 25.13
N PRO A 670 5.36 -5.17 26.09
CA PRO A 670 6.80 -5.38 25.89
C PRO A 670 7.16 -6.22 24.64
N LEU A 671 6.26 -7.12 24.23
CA LEU A 671 6.44 -7.96 23.04
C LEU A 671 6.14 -7.19 21.74
N VAL A 672 5.17 -6.27 21.75
CA VAL A 672 4.89 -5.36 20.62
C VAL A 672 6.08 -4.43 20.39
N GLU A 673 6.64 -3.84 21.45
CA GLU A 673 7.82 -2.99 21.35
C GLU A 673 9.02 -3.75 20.78
N PHE A 674 9.25 -4.97 21.27
CA PHE A 674 10.31 -5.83 20.77
C PHE A 674 10.13 -6.16 19.28
N TYR A 675 8.90 -6.46 18.84
CA TYR A 675 8.59 -6.68 17.43
C TYR A 675 8.84 -5.44 16.56
N GLU A 676 8.43 -4.25 17.02
CA GLU A 676 8.68 -2.98 16.32
C GLU A 676 10.18 -2.73 16.13
N GLN A 677 10.98 -2.92 17.19
CA GLN A 677 12.44 -2.79 17.14
C GLN A 677 13.07 -3.81 16.18
N TRP A 678 12.65 -5.08 16.27
CA TRP A 678 13.15 -6.14 15.40
C TRP A 678 12.80 -5.87 13.92
N ARG A 679 11.60 -5.39 13.62
CA ARG A 679 11.17 -5.03 12.26
C ARG A 679 12.02 -3.91 11.66
N GLN A 680 12.31 -2.87 12.45
CA GLN A 680 13.20 -1.77 12.04
C GLN A 680 14.64 -2.25 11.79
N PHE A 681 15.14 -3.16 12.60
CA PHE A 681 16.46 -3.76 12.40
C PHE A 681 16.50 -4.59 11.11
N LYS A 682 15.48 -5.40 10.86
CA LYS A 682 15.38 -6.22 9.64
C LYS A 682 15.26 -5.37 8.37
N SER A 683 14.48 -4.28 8.39
CA SER A 683 14.38 -3.37 7.25
C SER A 683 15.72 -2.69 6.91
N LYS A 684 16.55 -2.41 7.92
CA LYS A 684 17.91 -1.88 7.74
C LYS A 684 18.88 -2.92 7.18
N GLN A 685 18.73 -4.21 7.56
CA GLN A 685 19.54 -5.30 7.01
C GLN A 685 19.21 -5.61 5.55
N SER A 686 17.92 -5.58 5.17
CA SER A 686 17.53 -5.75 3.77
C SER A 686 18.07 -4.64 2.86
N THR A 687 18.21 -3.41 3.36
CA THR A 687 18.85 -2.30 2.62
C THR A 687 20.37 -2.40 2.54
N SER A 688 21.02 -3.11 3.46
CA SER A 688 22.47 -3.38 3.40
C SER A 688 22.80 -4.59 2.51
N GLU A 689 21.96 -5.63 2.50
CA GLU A 689 22.14 -6.80 1.62
C GLU A 689 21.91 -6.44 0.14
N THR A 690 21.02 -5.50 -0.17
CA THR A 690 20.89 -4.93 -1.53
C THR A 690 22.08 -4.08 -1.96
N ASN A 691 22.93 -3.63 -1.01
CA ASN A 691 24.15 -2.86 -1.30
C ASN A 691 25.42 -3.73 -1.32
N GLU A 692 25.35 -5.01 -0.90
CA GLU A 692 26.49 -5.93 -0.89
C GLU A 692 26.56 -6.85 -2.13
N GLU A 693 25.56 -6.84 -3.02
CA GLU A 693 25.68 -7.37 -4.39
C GLU A 693 26.08 -6.28 -5.40
N ALA A 694 27.16 -5.56 -5.10
CA ALA A 694 27.93 -4.84 -6.11
C ALA A 694 29.42 -4.66 -5.72
N PRO A 695 30.27 -5.70 -5.74
CA PRO A 695 31.70 -5.49 -5.85
C PRO A 695 32.07 -5.37 -7.33
N LEU A 696 31.94 -4.17 -7.88
CA LEU A 696 32.55 -3.80 -9.16
C LEU A 696 33.27 -2.45 -9.09
N GLU A 697 33.94 -2.20 -7.96
CA GLU A 697 35.02 -1.21 -7.84
C GLU A 697 36.23 -1.85 -7.17
N LEU A 698 36.94 -2.74 -7.90
CA LEU A 698 38.36 -3.10 -7.71
C LEU A 698 38.82 -3.99 -8.89
N ALA A 699 38.66 -3.47 -10.11
CA ALA A 699 39.30 -4.01 -11.32
C ALA A 699 39.53 -2.93 -12.39
N LYS A 700 39.81 -1.68 -11.97
CA LYS A 700 40.10 -0.58 -12.91
C LYS A 700 41.57 -0.49 -13.37
N ASP A 701 42.49 -1.31 -12.84
CA ASP A 701 43.94 -1.19 -13.16
C ASP A 701 44.57 -2.37 -13.92
N ALA A 702 43.81 -3.32 -14.49
CA ALA A 702 44.41 -4.45 -15.21
C ALA A 702 43.73 -4.86 -16.53
N LEU A 703 43.00 -3.95 -17.20
CA LEU A 703 42.46 -4.20 -18.54
C LEU A 703 42.51 -2.97 -19.45
N SER A 704 43.61 -2.22 -19.37
CA SER A 704 44.02 -1.23 -20.37
C SER A 704 44.76 -1.87 -21.56
N THR A 705 44.53 -3.13 -21.91
CA THR A 705 45.14 -3.75 -23.10
C THR A 705 44.35 -5.00 -23.51
N SER A 706 43.19 -4.86 -24.18
CA SER A 706 42.60 -5.94 -25.02
C SER A 706 41.34 -5.60 -25.85
N VAL A 707 40.71 -4.42 -25.74
CA VAL A 707 39.52 -4.07 -26.56
C VAL A 707 39.83 -3.04 -27.67
N LYS A 708 40.98 -3.21 -28.34
CA LYS A 708 41.27 -2.56 -29.64
C LYS A 708 40.99 -3.45 -30.87
N LYS A 709 40.40 -4.65 -30.71
CA LYS A 709 40.22 -5.60 -31.84
C LYS A 709 38.81 -6.15 -32.14
N LYS A 710 37.74 -5.77 -31.43
CA LYS A 710 36.36 -6.16 -31.81
C LYS A 710 35.43 -5.01 -32.25
N ARG A 711 35.99 -3.82 -32.49
CA ARG A 711 35.29 -2.65 -33.05
C ARG A 711 35.46 -2.46 -34.58
N LYS A 712 35.87 -3.52 -35.30
CA LYS A 712 36.09 -3.52 -36.76
C LYS A 712 35.24 -4.51 -37.57
N ARG A 713 34.25 -5.20 -36.98
CA ARG A 713 33.38 -6.16 -37.71
C ARG A 713 31.87 -5.87 -37.75
N SER A 714 31.34 -4.86 -37.06
CA SER A 714 29.91 -4.46 -37.21
C SER A 714 29.68 -3.21 -38.07
N LYS A 715 30.73 -2.59 -38.64
CA LYS A 715 30.63 -1.45 -39.57
C LYS A 715 30.36 -1.82 -41.04
N LYS A 716 30.10 -3.10 -41.36
CA LYS A 716 29.95 -3.57 -42.76
C LYS A 716 28.56 -4.08 -43.17
N ASN A 717 27.59 -4.19 -42.25
CA ASN A 717 26.19 -4.55 -42.59
C ASN A 717 25.16 -3.44 -42.33
N ARG A 718 25.59 -2.20 -42.07
CA ARG A 718 24.69 -1.03 -41.91
C ARG A 718 24.65 -0.09 -43.13
N LYS A 719 24.94 -0.63 -44.32
CA LYS A 719 24.78 0.04 -45.63
C LYS A 719 24.18 -0.94 -46.63
N LYS A 720 22.93 -1.38 -46.40
CA LYS A 720 22.02 -2.02 -47.37
C LYS A 720 20.69 -2.34 -46.67
N ALA A 721 19.96 -1.29 -46.33
CA ALA A 721 18.52 -1.28 -46.03
C ALA A 721 18.12 0.19 -45.91
N ARG A 722 18.25 0.92 -47.03
CA ARG A 722 17.51 2.16 -47.27
C ARG A 722 16.32 1.72 -48.12
N GLY A 723 15.15 1.71 -47.51
CA GLY A 723 13.90 1.33 -48.15
C GLY A 723 12.90 0.87 -47.09
N LEU A 724 11.88 1.70 -46.88
CA LEU A 724 10.59 1.41 -46.21
C LEU A 724 10.58 1.36 -44.68
N ASN A 725 10.19 2.49 -44.06
CA ASN A 725 8.92 2.72 -43.33
C ASN A 725 9.16 3.70 -42.14
N PRO A 726 8.50 4.88 -42.07
CA PRO A 726 8.61 5.79 -40.94
C PRO A 726 7.49 5.51 -39.93
N ASN A 727 7.77 4.75 -38.87
CA ASN A 727 6.88 4.76 -37.71
C ASN A 727 7.14 6.04 -36.91
N LEU A 728 6.05 6.74 -36.56
CA LEU A 728 6.06 8.04 -35.92
C LEU A 728 6.85 8.04 -34.59
N ASP A 729 7.90 8.86 -34.52
CA ASP A 729 8.50 9.29 -33.26
C ASP A 729 7.48 10.16 -32.50
N LEU A 730 6.68 9.53 -31.65
CA LEU A 730 5.68 10.15 -30.77
C LEU A 730 6.26 10.60 -29.42
N GLU A 731 7.54 10.31 -29.14
CA GLU A 731 8.15 10.54 -27.82
C GLU A 731 8.38 12.03 -27.47
N GLY A 732 8.40 12.92 -28.46
CA GLY A 732 8.72 14.34 -28.23
C GLY A 732 7.55 15.28 -27.93
N ALA A 733 6.30 14.79 -27.89
CA ALA A 733 5.11 15.66 -27.89
C ALA A 733 4.05 15.33 -26.81
N PHE A 734 4.31 14.34 -25.94
CA PHE A 734 3.44 14.00 -24.81
C PHE A 734 4.01 14.54 -23.49
N ASP A 735 4.35 15.82 -23.44
CA ASP A 735 4.52 16.51 -22.16
C ASP A 735 3.13 16.94 -21.64
N LEU A 736 2.32 15.93 -21.28
CA LEU A 736 1.08 16.11 -20.54
C LEU A 736 1.42 15.98 -19.06
N SER A 737 1.79 17.11 -18.45
CA SER A 737 1.88 17.30 -17.00
C SER A 737 0.92 16.39 -16.23
N TYR A 738 1.52 15.47 -15.48
CA TYR A 738 0.90 14.48 -14.61
C TYR A 738 -0.12 15.15 -13.65
N LYS A 739 -1.42 15.05 -13.94
CA LYS A 739 -2.43 15.09 -12.87
C LYS A 739 -2.58 13.65 -12.32
N PRO A 740 -2.36 13.37 -11.04
CA PRO A 740 -2.95 12.22 -10.38
C PRO A 740 -4.44 12.46 -10.22
N PHE A 741 -5.17 11.36 -10.14
CA PHE A 741 -6.54 11.32 -9.68
C PHE A 741 -6.68 12.14 -8.37
N CYS A 742 -7.63 13.09 -8.33
CA CYS A 742 -8.23 13.49 -7.05
C CYS A 742 -8.96 12.25 -6.53
N CYS A 743 -8.28 11.46 -5.71
CA CYS A 743 -8.96 10.48 -4.88
C CYS A 743 -9.74 11.25 -3.82
N ASP A 744 -11.05 11.36 -4.00
CA ASP A 744 -11.93 11.32 -2.84
C ASP A 744 -11.61 10.03 -2.08
N SER A 745 -11.15 10.19 -0.83
CA SER A 745 -11.22 9.37 0.40
C SER A 745 -11.40 7.83 0.40
N ASP A 746 -11.64 7.13 -0.70
CA ASP A 746 -12.27 5.80 -0.68
C ASP A 746 -11.30 4.62 -0.88
N CYS A 747 -9.98 4.84 -1.01
CA CYS A 747 -8.99 3.74 -1.11
C CYS A 747 -7.86 3.90 -0.07
N PRO A 748 -7.97 3.26 1.11
CA PRO A 748 -6.98 3.37 2.19
C PRO A 748 -5.59 2.85 1.81
N PHE A 749 -5.50 1.83 0.95
CA PHE A 749 -4.26 1.11 0.66
C PHE A 749 -3.30 1.91 -0.25
N ILE A 750 -3.82 2.58 -1.29
CA ILE A 750 -2.99 3.35 -2.23
C ILE A 750 -2.60 4.72 -1.64
N LEU A 751 -3.53 5.37 -0.93
CA LEU A 751 -3.27 6.65 -0.26
C LEU A 751 -2.22 6.52 0.86
N ALA A 752 -2.25 5.46 1.66
CA ALA A 752 -1.26 5.24 2.71
C ALA A 752 0.12 4.87 2.17
N THR A 753 0.19 4.12 1.06
CA THR A 753 1.46 3.63 0.52
C THR A 753 2.18 4.68 -0.33
N MET A 754 1.44 5.55 -1.03
CA MET A 754 2.03 6.61 -1.87
C MET A 754 2.26 7.94 -1.16
N SER A 755 1.69 8.21 0.03
CA SER A 755 1.69 9.57 0.63
C SER A 755 2.89 9.90 1.52
N GLN A 756 3.80 8.97 1.80
CA GLN A 756 4.90 9.17 2.76
C GLN A 756 6.26 8.69 2.21
N GLU A 757 6.48 8.92 0.91
CA GLU A 757 7.77 8.72 0.28
C GLU A 757 8.75 9.84 0.70
N GLU A 758 10.05 9.59 0.55
CA GLU A 758 11.07 10.61 0.81
C GLU A 758 10.82 11.85 -0.09
N LYS A 759 11.15 13.05 0.42
CA LYS A 759 11.02 14.33 -0.30
C LYS A 759 9.59 14.71 -0.67
N SER A 760 8.58 14.22 0.05
CA SER A 760 7.16 14.52 -0.23
C SER A 760 6.73 15.94 0.15
N ILE A 761 7.39 16.56 1.14
CA ILE A 761 7.17 17.97 1.53
C ILE A 761 8.48 18.74 1.38
N LEU A 762 8.43 19.88 0.68
CA LEU A 762 9.58 20.79 0.56
C LEU A 762 9.25 22.14 1.21
N GLY A 763 9.99 22.47 2.26
CA GLY A 763 9.99 23.79 2.88
C GLY A 763 11.04 24.71 2.24
N LEU A 764 10.69 25.96 1.97
CA LEU A 764 11.64 27.03 1.61
C LEU A 764 11.56 28.17 2.63
N GLY A 765 12.67 28.48 3.29
CA GLY A 765 12.69 29.53 4.30
C GLY A 765 14.09 29.90 4.78
N ASN A 766 14.13 30.58 5.93
CA ASN A 766 15.34 31.20 6.45
C ASN A 766 15.84 30.39 7.67
N PRO A 767 16.92 29.59 7.55
CA PRO A 767 17.53 28.92 8.69
C PRO A 767 18.18 29.94 9.60
N LEU A 768 17.69 30.05 10.83
CA LEU A 768 18.21 30.95 11.85
C LEU A 768 18.53 30.16 13.12
N LEU A 769 19.65 30.47 13.76
CA LEU A 769 19.94 29.95 15.09
C LEU A 769 19.30 30.86 16.14
N ASP A 770 18.39 30.32 16.94
CA ASP A 770 17.75 31.05 18.03
C ASP A 770 18.72 31.15 19.22
N VAL A 771 19.04 32.37 19.63
CA VAL A 771 19.86 32.70 20.80
C VAL A 771 18.93 33.20 21.90
N ILE A 772 18.63 32.32 22.86
CA ILE A 772 17.60 32.56 23.86
C ILE A 772 18.26 32.91 25.20
N ALA A 773 17.86 34.01 25.82
CA ALA A 773 18.27 34.35 27.17
C ALA A 773 17.14 35.03 27.96
N THR A 774 17.15 34.82 29.28
CA THR A 774 16.31 35.61 30.20
C THR A 774 17.06 36.90 30.54
N CYS A 775 16.49 38.03 30.13
CA CYS A 775 17.11 39.36 30.22
C CYS A 775 16.27 40.31 31.11
N ASN A 776 16.85 41.46 31.45
CA ASN A 776 16.18 42.54 32.19
C ASN A 776 15.57 43.57 31.22
N GLU A 777 14.54 44.32 31.65
CA GLU A 777 13.90 45.34 30.80
C GLU A 777 14.85 46.45 30.34
N ASP A 778 15.87 46.78 31.13
CA ASP A 778 16.87 47.77 30.76
C ASP A 778 17.71 47.32 29.56
N PHE A 779 17.88 46.00 29.38
CA PHE A 779 18.59 45.45 28.22
C PHE A 779 17.77 45.57 26.94
N LEU A 780 16.44 45.45 27.02
CA LEU A 780 15.56 45.75 25.88
C LEU A 780 15.67 47.23 25.49
N LYS A 781 15.61 48.15 26.46
CA LYS A 781 15.75 49.59 26.21
C LYS A 781 17.09 49.97 25.58
N LYS A 782 18.19 49.31 25.99
CA LYS A 782 19.53 49.52 25.41
C LYS A 782 19.55 49.34 23.90
N TYR A 783 18.77 48.38 23.39
CA TYR A 783 18.69 48.06 21.97
C TYR A 783 17.42 48.56 21.30
N ASP A 784 16.63 49.42 21.98
CA ASP A 784 15.39 49.96 21.43
C ASP A 784 14.40 48.86 20.99
N LEU A 785 14.29 47.81 21.83
CA LEU A 785 13.42 46.68 21.62
C LEU A 785 12.15 46.78 22.47
N GLU A 786 11.00 46.53 21.87
CA GLU A 786 9.72 46.47 22.55
C GLU A 786 9.38 45.05 23.03
N ALA A 787 8.71 44.94 24.17
CA ALA A 787 8.21 43.65 24.65
C ALA A 787 7.09 43.12 23.73
N ASN A 788 7.07 41.80 23.48
CA ASN A 788 6.11 41.11 22.61
C ASN A 788 6.13 41.56 21.15
N ASN A 789 7.32 41.88 20.63
CA ASN A 789 7.52 42.32 19.26
C ASN A 789 8.55 41.46 18.53
N ALA A 790 8.51 41.47 17.20
CA ALA A 790 9.47 40.80 16.32
C ALA A 790 9.94 41.77 15.22
N ILE A 791 11.25 42.03 15.18
CA ILE A 791 11.86 42.96 14.24
C ILE A 791 13.04 42.33 13.48
N LEU A 792 13.42 42.96 12.37
CA LEU A 792 14.68 42.68 11.69
C LEU A 792 15.82 43.48 12.34
N ALA A 793 16.98 42.86 12.48
CA ALA A 793 18.16 43.52 13.01
C ALA A 793 18.62 44.69 12.12
N GLU A 794 19.07 45.76 12.75
CA GLU A 794 19.63 46.96 12.13
C GLU A 794 21.08 47.11 12.60
N ALA A 795 21.82 48.11 12.11
CA ALA A 795 23.19 48.35 12.54
C ALA A 795 23.34 48.48 14.07
N LYS A 796 22.34 49.07 14.75
CA LYS A 796 22.33 49.18 16.22
C LYS A 796 22.22 47.83 16.95
N HIS A 797 21.73 46.79 16.27
CA HIS A 797 21.53 45.45 16.81
C HIS A 797 22.71 44.50 16.54
N GLU A 798 23.75 44.92 15.83
CA GLU A 798 24.88 44.06 15.41
C GLU A 798 25.55 43.32 16.58
N LYS A 799 25.71 43.99 17.73
CA LYS A 799 26.32 43.43 18.94
C LYS A 799 25.35 42.69 19.86
N LEU A 800 24.05 42.62 19.54
CA LEU A 800 23.01 42.12 20.43
C LEU A 800 23.28 40.68 20.91
N CYS A 801 23.49 39.74 19.98
CA CYS A 801 23.71 38.33 20.32
C CYS A 801 25.03 38.11 21.08
N ALA A 802 26.07 38.90 20.77
CA ALA A 802 27.36 38.85 21.47
C ALA A 802 27.22 39.33 22.92
N ASP A 803 26.65 40.53 23.11
CA ASP A 803 26.41 41.11 24.44
C ASP A 803 25.47 40.21 25.27
N MET A 804 24.47 39.57 24.64
CA MET A 804 23.60 38.59 25.32
C MET A 804 24.39 37.37 25.84
N SER A 805 25.32 36.85 25.03
CA SER A 805 26.12 35.67 25.38
C SER A 805 27.17 35.97 26.45
N GLU A 806 27.64 37.22 26.54
CA GLU A 806 28.58 37.67 27.57
C GLU A 806 27.87 37.98 28.91
N GLN A 807 26.68 38.56 28.89
CA GLN A 807 25.99 39.06 30.09
C GLN A 807 24.99 38.07 30.70
N PHE A 808 24.47 37.14 29.91
CA PHE A 808 23.43 36.21 30.34
C PHE A 808 23.75 34.76 29.94
N LYS A 809 23.10 33.82 30.63
CA LYS A 809 23.16 32.41 30.23
C LYS A 809 22.29 32.20 28.99
N VAL A 810 22.93 32.02 27.83
CA VAL A 810 22.26 31.79 26.55
C VAL A 810 22.03 30.30 26.27
N GLN A 811 20.94 30.01 25.58
CA GLN A 811 20.63 28.71 25.00
C GLN A 811 20.56 28.86 23.47
N TYR A 812 21.23 27.96 22.75
CA TYR A 812 21.21 27.92 21.28
C TYR A 812 20.26 26.81 20.81
N LEU A 813 19.25 27.17 20.02
CA LEU A 813 18.31 26.23 19.41
C LEU A 813 18.27 26.42 17.90
N ALA A 814 18.15 25.33 17.16
CA ALA A 814 17.90 25.41 15.73
C ALA A 814 16.49 25.96 15.49
N GLY A 815 16.41 27.14 14.88
CA GLY A 815 15.18 27.88 14.65
C GLY A 815 14.89 28.09 13.17
N GLY A 816 14.17 29.18 12.88
CA GLY A 816 13.63 29.47 11.55
C GLY A 816 12.25 28.86 11.36
N SER A 817 11.26 29.69 11.00
CA SER A 817 9.84 29.31 10.97
C SER A 817 9.56 28.05 10.13
N VAL A 818 10.04 28.02 8.89
CA VAL A 818 9.84 26.87 7.99
C VAL A 818 10.58 25.63 8.48
N GLN A 819 11.81 25.79 9.00
CA GLN A 819 12.59 24.67 9.52
C GLN A 819 11.90 24.05 10.75
N ASN A 820 11.36 24.88 11.64
CA ASN A 820 10.53 24.44 12.77
C ASN A 820 9.30 23.65 12.28
N SER A 821 8.56 24.17 11.30
CA SER A 821 7.42 23.44 10.73
C SER A 821 7.80 22.11 10.09
N MET A 822 8.94 22.03 9.38
CA MET A 822 9.42 20.78 8.77
C MET A 822 9.84 19.76 9.82
N ARG A 823 10.55 20.19 10.87
CA ARG A 823 10.93 19.33 12.01
C ARG A 823 9.69 18.76 12.71
N VAL A 824 8.68 19.60 12.95
CA VAL A 824 7.41 19.15 13.54
C VAL A 824 6.62 18.25 12.58
N ALA A 825 6.53 18.57 11.30
CA ALA A 825 5.85 17.70 10.33
C ALA A 825 6.52 16.32 10.26
N GLN A 826 7.85 16.28 10.23
CA GLN A 826 8.65 15.06 10.21
C GLN A 826 8.50 14.24 11.49
N TRP A 827 8.27 14.88 12.64
CA TRP A 827 8.02 14.20 13.92
C TRP A 827 6.77 13.30 13.88
N PHE A 828 5.74 13.71 13.14
CA PHE A 828 4.53 12.91 12.91
C PHE A 828 4.75 11.73 11.94
N MET A 829 5.80 11.76 11.13
CA MET A 829 6.03 10.77 10.08
C MET A 829 6.72 9.49 10.60
N PRO A 830 6.39 8.31 10.04
CA PRO A 830 6.98 7.05 10.47
C PRO A 830 8.39 6.80 9.90
N ARG A 831 8.78 7.50 8.83
CA ARG A 831 10.08 7.37 8.15
C ARG A 831 10.80 8.71 8.09
N PRO A 832 12.15 8.74 8.20
CA PRO A 832 12.93 9.95 7.98
C PRO A 832 12.86 10.42 6.52
N ASN A 833 13.33 11.63 6.26
CA ASN A 833 13.50 12.26 4.94
C ASN A 833 12.22 12.51 4.15
N VAL A 834 11.03 12.41 4.76
CA VAL A 834 9.76 12.76 4.12
C VAL A 834 9.68 14.28 3.92
N CYS A 835 10.18 15.05 4.88
CA CYS A 835 10.30 16.50 4.78
C CYS A 835 11.72 16.89 4.34
N SER A 836 11.81 17.81 3.39
CA SER A 836 13.05 18.45 2.94
C SER A 836 12.98 19.95 3.15
N PHE A 837 14.13 20.58 3.40
CA PHE A 837 14.19 22.02 3.69
C PHE A 837 15.29 22.72 2.90
N PHE A 838 14.93 23.79 2.20
CA PHE A 838 15.84 24.69 1.50
C PHE A 838 16.00 26.01 2.27
N GLY A 839 17.26 26.43 2.39
CA GLY A 839 17.65 27.67 3.04
C GLY A 839 19.15 27.94 2.84
N CYS A 840 19.63 29.13 3.19
CA CYS A 840 21.05 29.48 3.06
C CYS A 840 21.68 29.71 4.43
N VAL A 841 22.81 29.06 4.67
CA VAL A 841 23.61 29.14 5.90
C VAL A 841 25.04 29.58 5.58
N GLY A 842 25.78 30.03 6.60
CA GLY A 842 27.19 30.31 6.49
C GLY A 842 28.04 29.03 6.57
N GLU A 843 29.34 29.15 6.29
CA GLU A 843 30.30 28.07 6.57
C GLU A 843 30.84 28.17 8.01
N ASP A 844 29.97 27.90 8.99
CA ASP A 844 30.28 28.06 10.42
C ASP A 844 29.68 26.95 11.30
N ASP A 845 29.99 26.98 12.59
CA ASP A 845 29.53 25.97 13.55
C ASP A 845 28.02 26.06 13.82
N PHE A 846 27.41 27.23 13.63
CA PHE A 846 25.96 27.41 13.74
C PHE A 846 25.23 26.64 12.64
N ALA A 847 25.74 26.67 11.40
CA ALA A 847 25.24 25.87 10.29
C ALA A 847 25.31 24.36 10.61
N LYS A 848 26.45 23.90 11.16
CA LYS A 848 26.63 22.49 11.57
C LYS A 848 25.64 22.07 12.66
N GLN A 849 25.43 22.93 13.67
CA GLN A 849 24.50 22.65 14.75
C GLN A 849 23.06 22.54 14.24
N MET A 850 22.62 23.47 13.38
CA MET A 850 21.29 23.41 12.78
C MET A 850 21.11 22.20 11.86
N LYS A 851 22.14 21.84 11.08
CA LYS A 851 22.13 20.64 10.23
C LYS A 851 22.00 19.37 11.05
N SER A 852 22.84 19.21 12.09
CA SER A 852 22.79 18.07 13.02
C SER A 852 21.39 17.92 13.64
N LYS A 853 20.79 19.03 14.08
CA LYS A 853 19.47 19.01 14.71
C LYS A 853 18.36 18.62 13.72
N ALA A 854 18.43 19.10 12.47
CA ALA A 854 17.49 18.72 11.42
C ALA A 854 17.62 17.22 11.09
N ASP A 855 18.85 16.71 10.96
CA ASP A 855 19.13 15.30 10.66
C ASP A 855 18.68 14.38 11.81
N GLU A 856 18.90 14.78 13.07
CA GLU A 856 18.39 14.08 14.27
C GLU A 856 16.87 13.96 14.28
N ASP A 857 16.17 15.02 13.86
CA ASP A 857 14.71 15.04 13.78
C ASP A 857 14.20 14.40 12.47
N GLY A 858 15.11 13.91 11.62
CA GLY A 858 14.82 13.16 10.39
C GLY A 858 14.49 14.01 9.17
N VAL A 859 14.77 15.32 9.17
CA VAL A 859 14.50 16.24 8.06
C VAL A 859 15.70 16.28 7.12
N ASN A 860 15.46 16.19 5.81
CA ASN A 860 16.53 16.39 4.84
C ASN A 860 16.78 17.90 4.61
N ALA A 861 17.63 18.50 5.43
CA ALA A 861 18.03 19.90 5.27
C ALA A 861 19.08 20.04 4.15
N VAL A 862 18.68 20.61 3.01
CA VAL A 862 19.52 20.81 1.82
C VAL A 862 19.90 22.30 1.74
N TYR A 863 20.85 22.68 2.59
CA TYR A 863 21.30 24.08 2.66
C TYR A 863 22.15 24.48 1.47
N MET A 864 21.95 25.72 1.01
CA MET A 864 22.97 26.47 0.29
C MET A 864 23.98 27.00 1.31
N VAL A 865 25.28 26.91 1.02
CA VAL A 865 26.33 27.39 1.91
C VAL A 865 27.01 28.60 1.28
N ASP A 866 26.99 29.73 1.98
CA ASP A 866 27.76 30.92 1.61
C ASP A 866 29.02 31.02 2.51
N PRO A 867 30.24 30.90 1.95
CA PRO A 867 31.46 30.90 2.76
C PRO A 867 31.85 32.29 3.28
N LYS A 868 31.19 33.36 2.80
CA LYS A 868 31.56 34.75 3.12
C LYS A 868 30.70 35.38 4.22
N THR A 869 29.47 34.92 4.38
CA THR A 869 28.51 35.50 5.32
C THR A 869 28.22 34.50 6.43
N ALA A 870 28.23 34.96 7.69
CA ALA A 870 27.86 34.12 8.82
C ALA A 870 26.38 33.70 8.76
N THR A 871 26.07 32.54 9.33
CA THR A 871 24.72 32.02 9.53
C THR A 871 23.84 33.03 10.29
N GLY A 872 22.58 33.16 9.86
CA GLY A 872 21.63 34.05 10.51
C GLY A 872 21.29 33.63 11.93
N THR A 873 20.96 34.60 12.79
CA THR A 873 20.61 34.37 14.19
C THR A 873 19.31 35.11 14.55
N CYS A 874 18.56 34.58 15.51
CA CYS A 874 17.43 35.29 16.10
C CYS A 874 17.66 35.44 17.60
N ALA A 875 17.84 36.68 18.06
CA ALA A 875 17.91 36.98 19.48
C ALA A 875 16.51 36.89 20.08
N CYS A 876 16.31 35.99 21.04
CA CYS A 876 15.07 35.80 21.76
C CYS A 876 15.26 36.22 23.22
N LEU A 877 14.82 37.43 23.54
CA LEU A 877 14.95 38.02 24.87
C LEU A 877 13.68 37.76 25.68
N ILE A 878 13.80 36.94 26.71
CA ILE A 878 12.71 36.58 27.62
C ILE A 878 12.74 37.53 28.81
N THR A 879 11.63 38.20 29.11
CA THR A 879 11.47 39.11 30.24
C THR A 879 10.22 38.77 31.06
N LYS A 880 10.06 39.41 32.23
CA LYS A 880 8.90 39.24 33.13
C LYS A 880 8.58 37.77 33.48
N ASN A 881 9.60 37.00 33.85
CA ASN A 881 9.50 35.58 34.20
C ASN A 881 8.84 34.71 33.12
N GLY A 882 9.20 34.90 31.85
CA GLY A 882 8.69 34.08 30.74
C GLY A 882 7.47 34.65 30.02
N LYS A 883 6.83 35.69 30.57
CA LYS A 883 5.56 36.23 30.03
C LYS A 883 5.71 37.12 28.81
N CYS A 884 6.90 37.70 28.59
CA CYS A 884 7.13 38.60 27.47
C CYS A 884 8.39 38.23 26.69
N ARG A 885 8.32 38.33 25.36
CA ARG A 885 9.43 38.00 24.47
C ARG A 885 9.64 39.08 23.43
N SER A 886 10.90 39.43 23.18
CA SER A 886 11.29 40.27 22.04
C SER A 886 12.18 39.46 21.12
N LEU A 887 11.82 39.42 19.83
CA LEU A 887 12.54 38.70 18.79
C LEU A 887 13.26 39.71 17.89
N CYS A 888 14.56 39.55 17.70
CA CYS A 888 15.34 40.37 16.76
C CYS A 888 16.11 39.45 15.81
N ALA A 889 15.69 39.39 14.55
CA ALA A 889 16.23 38.48 13.55
C ALA A 889 17.33 39.15 12.71
N TYR A 890 18.55 38.64 12.80
CA TYR A 890 19.65 38.93 11.89
C TYR A 890 19.73 37.84 10.82
N LEU A 891 19.34 38.16 9.58
CA LEU A 891 19.18 37.16 8.52
C LEU A 891 20.51 36.56 8.02
N GLY A 892 21.63 37.29 8.13
CA GLY A 892 22.96 36.81 7.72
C GLY A 892 22.97 36.14 6.34
N ALA A 893 23.57 34.94 6.26
CA ALA A 893 23.67 34.14 5.04
C ALA A 893 22.31 33.82 4.39
N SER A 894 21.19 33.82 5.12
CA SER A 894 19.87 33.57 4.52
C SER A 894 19.57 34.57 3.40
N GLN A 895 20.06 35.81 3.49
CA GLN A 895 19.87 36.85 2.46
C GLN A 895 20.53 36.51 1.12
N LYS A 896 21.44 35.55 1.08
CA LYS A 896 22.18 35.16 -0.12
C LYS A 896 21.52 34.03 -0.88
N PHE A 897 20.39 33.49 -0.40
CA PHE A 897 19.70 32.37 -1.05
C PHE A 897 19.41 32.67 -2.54
N SER A 898 19.92 31.82 -3.43
CA SER A 898 19.79 31.97 -4.89
C SER A 898 18.83 30.94 -5.48
N ILE A 899 18.11 31.35 -6.53
CA ILE A 899 17.28 30.45 -7.35
C ILE A 899 18.09 29.32 -7.99
N ASP A 900 19.38 29.52 -8.26
CA ASP A 900 20.26 28.50 -8.81
C ASP A 900 20.33 27.25 -7.93
N HIS A 901 20.22 27.42 -6.60
CA HIS A 901 20.20 26.30 -5.67
C HIS A 901 18.93 25.45 -5.83
N VAL A 902 17.79 26.09 -6.16
CA VAL A 902 16.54 25.38 -6.46
C VAL A 902 16.66 24.62 -7.78
N HIS A 903 17.23 25.23 -8.81
CA HIS A 903 17.47 24.56 -10.11
C HIS A 903 18.44 23.38 -10.00
N LYS A 904 19.51 23.51 -9.20
CA LYS A 904 20.49 22.44 -8.99
C LYS A 904 19.89 21.23 -8.27
N ASN A 905 18.91 21.45 -7.40
CA ASN A 905 18.25 20.43 -6.58
C ASN A 905 16.79 20.24 -7.00
N PHE A 906 16.51 20.33 -8.30
CA PHE A 906 15.14 20.31 -8.83
C PHE A 906 14.45 18.96 -8.65
N ASP A 907 15.19 17.88 -8.41
CA ASP A 907 14.65 16.54 -8.09
C ASP A 907 13.77 16.57 -6.82
N TYR A 908 14.10 17.43 -5.85
CA TYR A 908 13.26 17.65 -4.67
C TYR A 908 11.95 18.34 -5.05
N VAL A 909 12.00 19.29 -5.97
CA VAL A 909 10.84 20.04 -6.46
C VAL A 909 9.91 19.13 -7.30
N GLU A 910 10.49 18.21 -8.07
CA GLU A 910 9.75 17.21 -8.83
C GLU A 910 9.06 16.19 -7.92
N SER A 911 9.76 15.70 -6.89
CA SER A 911 9.23 14.68 -5.97
C SER A 911 8.19 15.23 -4.99
N SER A 912 8.27 16.52 -4.67
CA SER A 912 7.41 17.15 -3.66
C SER A 912 5.95 17.27 -4.09
N ARG A 913 5.06 16.97 -3.13
CA ARG A 913 3.61 17.17 -3.24
C ARG A 913 3.12 18.42 -2.52
N ILE A 914 3.84 18.85 -1.49
CA ILE A 914 3.51 20.06 -0.75
C ILE A 914 4.73 20.96 -0.72
N PHE A 915 4.56 22.21 -1.16
CA PHE A 915 5.54 23.26 -0.99
C PHE A 915 5.06 24.18 0.12
N TYR A 916 5.89 24.36 1.15
CA TYR A 916 5.60 25.30 2.23
C TYR A 916 6.63 26.42 2.27
N VAL A 917 6.14 27.65 2.17
CA VAL A 917 6.98 28.85 2.21
C VAL A 917 6.48 29.78 3.31
N SER A 918 7.38 30.34 4.11
CA SER A 918 7.03 31.43 5.03
C SER A 918 7.07 32.78 4.30
N GLY A 919 6.20 33.72 4.66
CA GLY A 919 6.26 35.10 4.19
C GLY A 919 7.62 35.77 4.47
N PHE A 920 8.36 35.31 5.50
CA PHE A 920 9.73 35.79 5.78
C PHE A 920 10.72 35.60 4.62
N HIS A 921 10.49 34.61 3.74
CA HIS A 921 11.37 34.37 2.60
C HIS A 921 11.13 35.40 1.47
N LEU A 922 9.92 35.95 1.37
CA LEU A 922 9.57 36.97 0.36
C LEU A 922 10.37 38.27 0.54
N ILE A 923 10.84 38.53 1.76
CA ILE A 923 11.72 39.66 2.09
C ILE A 923 13.08 39.51 1.40
N ILE A 924 13.54 38.27 1.24
CA ILE A 924 14.86 37.95 0.70
C ILE A 924 14.80 37.82 -0.81
N SER A 925 13.93 36.94 -1.30
CA SER A 925 13.83 36.67 -2.73
C SER A 925 12.44 36.16 -3.12
N LEU A 926 11.88 36.80 -4.13
CA LEU A 926 10.58 36.43 -4.70
C LEU A 926 10.70 35.30 -5.73
N GLU A 927 11.80 35.27 -6.51
CA GLU A 927 11.93 34.38 -7.67
C GLU A 927 11.85 32.88 -7.32
N PRO A 928 12.56 32.37 -6.29
CA PRO A 928 12.45 30.97 -5.89
C PRO A 928 11.03 30.61 -5.44
N THR A 929 10.37 31.52 -4.72
CA THR A 929 8.98 31.32 -4.26
C THR A 929 8.03 31.23 -5.44
N LEU A 930 8.14 32.14 -6.41
CA LEU A 930 7.33 32.11 -7.62
C LEU A 930 7.60 30.88 -8.48
N LEU A 931 8.84 30.41 -8.54
CA LEU A 931 9.18 29.16 -9.26
C LEU A 931 8.44 27.98 -8.64
N LEU A 932 8.51 27.80 -7.31
CA LEU A 932 7.79 26.74 -6.61
C LEU A 932 6.27 26.88 -6.75
N ALA A 933 5.75 28.09 -6.63
CA ALA A 933 4.32 28.39 -6.74
C ALA A 933 3.77 28.07 -8.15
N LYS A 934 4.48 28.50 -9.20
CA LYS A 934 4.12 28.20 -10.59
C LYS A 934 4.24 26.71 -10.90
N HIS A 935 5.30 26.05 -10.42
CA HIS A 935 5.46 24.61 -10.58
C HIS A 935 4.31 23.85 -9.91
N ALA A 936 3.99 24.16 -8.66
CA ALA A 936 2.84 23.56 -7.96
C ALA A 936 1.53 23.78 -8.73
N HIS A 937 1.34 24.97 -9.30
CA HIS A 937 0.15 25.33 -10.06
C HIS A 937 -0.01 24.53 -11.37
N GLN A 938 1.09 24.05 -11.96
CA GLN A 938 1.05 23.19 -13.15
C GLN A 938 0.45 21.80 -12.86
N PHE A 939 0.38 21.39 -11.60
CA PHE A 939 -0.01 20.03 -11.22
C PHE A 939 -1.10 20.00 -10.13
N GLU A 940 -2.27 19.44 -10.42
CA GLU A 940 -3.41 19.41 -9.47
C GLU A 940 -3.15 18.66 -8.16
N HIS A 941 -2.19 17.73 -8.12
CA HIS A 941 -1.86 17.00 -6.89
C HIS A 941 -0.84 17.72 -6.00
N LYS A 942 -0.23 18.80 -6.49
CA LYS A 942 0.74 19.58 -5.73
C LYS A 942 0.04 20.75 -5.07
N LEU A 943 0.39 21.03 -3.82
CA LEU A 943 -0.16 22.13 -3.05
C LEU A 943 0.93 23.17 -2.81
N PHE A 944 0.62 24.42 -3.11
CA PHE A 944 1.42 25.55 -2.68
C PHE A 944 0.81 26.18 -1.43
N VAL A 945 1.60 26.18 -0.35
CA VAL A 945 1.20 26.64 0.98
C VAL A 945 2.09 27.81 1.38
N ILE A 946 1.47 28.90 1.83
CA ILE A 946 2.19 30.05 2.37
C ILE A 946 1.64 30.48 3.73
N ASN A 947 2.51 30.98 4.58
CA ASN A 947 2.16 31.63 5.84
C ASN A 947 2.35 33.15 5.72
N LEU A 948 1.41 33.94 6.23
CA LEU A 948 1.54 35.41 6.30
C LEU A 948 2.71 35.83 7.19
N SER A 949 3.04 35.01 8.19
CA SER A 949 4.24 35.02 9.04
C SER A 949 4.42 36.22 9.98
N ALA A 950 4.13 37.44 9.55
CA ALA A 950 4.18 38.63 10.40
C ALA A 950 3.37 39.80 9.82
N PRO A 951 2.81 40.68 10.67
CA PRO A 951 2.06 41.87 10.22
C PRO A 951 2.84 42.75 9.24
N TYR A 952 4.14 42.94 9.50
CA TYR A 952 4.99 43.83 8.71
C TYR A 952 5.20 43.33 7.26
N ILE A 953 5.04 42.03 6.98
CA ILE A 953 5.11 41.48 5.62
C ILE A 953 3.93 42.01 4.80
N SER A 954 2.73 41.98 5.35
CA SER A 954 1.55 42.55 4.69
C SER A 954 1.62 44.07 4.58
N GLN A 955 2.31 44.76 5.48
CA GLN A 955 2.41 46.22 5.51
C GLN A 955 3.46 46.77 4.53
N PHE A 956 4.65 46.15 4.48
CA PHE A 956 5.81 46.69 3.76
C PHE A 956 6.24 45.86 2.55
N TYR A 957 5.82 44.59 2.48
CA TYR A 957 6.18 43.64 1.41
C TYR A 957 4.93 43.10 0.69
N SER A 958 3.86 43.91 0.65
CA SER A 958 2.59 43.53 0.04
C SER A 958 2.75 43.22 -1.45
N GLU A 959 3.60 43.93 -2.18
CA GLU A 959 3.79 43.69 -3.62
C GLU A 959 4.28 42.26 -3.90
N GLN A 960 5.29 41.81 -3.16
CA GLN A 960 5.83 40.45 -3.27
C GLN A 960 4.77 39.41 -2.85
N LEU A 961 4.06 39.65 -1.75
CA LEU A 961 3.01 38.76 -1.27
C LEU A 961 1.89 38.59 -2.30
N LEU A 962 1.38 39.71 -2.85
CA LEU A 962 0.27 39.69 -3.80
C LEU A 962 0.63 39.03 -5.14
N GLN A 963 1.90 39.02 -5.55
CA GLN A 963 2.35 38.29 -6.74
C GLN A 963 2.26 36.76 -6.58
N VAL A 964 2.42 36.26 -5.36
CA VAL A 964 2.37 34.81 -5.06
C VAL A 964 0.94 34.35 -4.77
N MET A 965 0.11 35.21 -4.18
CA MET A 965 -1.26 34.90 -3.78
C MET A 965 -2.13 34.17 -4.82
N PRO A 966 -2.09 34.48 -6.14
CA PRO A 966 -2.86 33.75 -7.17
C PRO A 966 -2.59 32.23 -7.22
N TYR A 967 -1.43 31.79 -6.75
CA TYR A 967 -1.00 30.40 -6.75
C TYR A 967 -1.22 29.68 -5.41
N VAL A 968 -1.68 30.39 -4.37
CA VAL A 968 -1.81 29.86 -3.02
C VAL A 968 -3.05 28.99 -2.88
N ASP A 969 -2.84 27.70 -2.59
CA ASP A 969 -3.90 26.74 -2.29
C ASP A 969 -4.29 26.77 -0.80
N LEU A 970 -3.29 26.87 0.09
CA LEU A 970 -3.48 26.97 1.54
C LEU A 970 -2.76 28.20 2.09
N LEU A 971 -3.50 29.05 2.78
CA LEU A 971 -2.97 30.25 3.44
C LEU A 971 -3.10 30.12 4.95
N PHE A 972 -1.98 30.22 5.66
CA PHE A 972 -1.95 30.31 7.12
C PHE A 972 -1.71 31.75 7.58
N GLY A 973 -2.30 32.10 8.72
CA GLY A 973 -1.95 33.29 9.48
C GLY A 973 -2.57 33.30 10.86
N ASN A 974 -2.10 34.20 11.72
CA ASN A 974 -2.80 34.54 12.97
C ASN A 974 -3.73 35.75 12.78
N GLU A 975 -4.47 36.11 13.84
CA GLU A 975 -5.40 37.23 13.85
C GLU A 975 -4.72 38.56 13.48
N THR A 976 -3.53 38.83 14.01
CA THR A 976 -2.83 40.09 13.78
C THR A 976 -2.30 40.22 12.35
N GLU A 977 -1.86 39.11 11.76
CA GLU A 977 -1.40 39.03 10.38
C GLU A 977 -2.56 39.18 9.39
N ALA A 978 -3.69 38.52 9.65
CA ALA A 978 -4.90 38.64 8.85
C ALA A 978 -5.48 40.07 8.90
N GLU A 979 -5.48 40.70 10.09
CA GLU A 979 -5.85 42.11 10.24
C GLU A 979 -4.91 43.05 9.49
N ALA A 980 -3.60 42.80 9.52
CA ALA A 980 -2.63 43.61 8.78
C ALA A 980 -2.87 43.53 7.27
N PHE A 981 -3.19 42.34 6.75
CA PHE A 981 -3.57 42.16 5.35
C PHE A 981 -4.88 42.91 5.02
N ALA A 982 -5.90 42.81 5.89
CA ALA A 982 -7.17 43.51 5.72
C ALA A 982 -6.99 45.04 5.66
N LYS A 983 -6.14 45.59 6.55
CA LYS A 983 -5.79 47.02 6.58
C LYS A 983 -5.06 47.43 5.29
N MET A 984 -4.12 46.62 4.82
CA MET A 984 -3.41 46.87 3.55
C MET A 984 -4.38 46.88 2.35
N GLN A 985 -5.36 45.96 2.33
CA GLN A 985 -6.42 45.91 1.32
C GLN A 985 -7.56 46.92 1.54
N LYS A 986 -7.46 47.76 2.59
CA LYS A 986 -8.45 48.78 2.96
C LYS A 986 -9.86 48.20 3.18
N TRP A 987 -9.96 47.04 3.82
CA TRP A 987 -11.26 46.47 4.17
C TRP A 987 -11.85 47.16 5.40
N GLU A 988 -13.07 47.68 5.27
CA GLU A 988 -13.82 48.31 6.36
C GLU A 988 -14.46 47.28 7.29
N THR A 989 -13.66 46.41 7.91
CA THR A 989 -14.13 45.44 8.90
C THR A 989 -13.00 45.04 9.85
N ASN A 990 -13.37 44.80 11.11
CA ASN A 990 -12.51 44.18 12.12
C ASN A 990 -13.02 42.76 12.49
N ASP A 991 -14.05 42.27 11.83
CA ASP A 991 -14.58 40.93 12.07
C ASP A 991 -13.70 39.89 11.36
N MET A 992 -13.02 39.07 12.16
CA MET A 992 -12.10 38.04 11.68
C MET A 992 -12.75 37.04 10.72
N LYS A 993 -14.05 36.73 10.88
CA LYS A 993 -14.76 35.84 9.95
C LYS A 993 -14.88 36.47 8.58
N ILE A 994 -15.24 37.76 8.54
CA ILE A 994 -15.35 38.51 7.29
C ILE A 994 -13.97 38.65 6.65
N ILE A 995 -12.93 38.93 7.44
CA ILE A 995 -11.54 39.00 6.96
C ILE A 995 -11.09 37.67 6.37
N ALA A 996 -11.28 36.55 7.07
CA ALA A 996 -10.92 35.21 6.61
C ALA A 996 -11.66 34.84 5.32
N GLN A 997 -12.96 35.14 5.22
CA GLN A 997 -13.72 34.90 4.00
C GLN A 997 -13.22 35.77 2.84
N LYS A 998 -12.97 37.06 3.07
CA LYS A 998 -12.42 37.95 2.04
C LYS A 998 -11.00 37.55 1.60
N LEU A 999 -10.18 36.97 2.49
CA LEU A 999 -8.88 36.39 2.15
C LEU A 999 -9.03 35.16 1.24
N ALA A 1000 -10.01 34.30 1.54
CA ALA A 1000 -10.30 33.12 0.72
C ALA A 1000 -10.84 33.51 -0.66
N ASP A 1001 -11.60 34.59 -0.73
CA ASP A 1001 -12.17 35.15 -1.96
C ASP A 1001 -11.24 36.19 -2.62
N TRP A 1002 -10.03 36.39 -2.08
CA TRP A 1002 -9.11 37.40 -2.57
C TRP A 1002 -8.62 37.03 -3.98
N GLN A 1003 -9.19 37.75 -4.95
CA GLN A 1003 -9.06 37.56 -6.40
C GLN A 1003 -9.49 36.18 -6.94
N PRO A 1004 -10.00 36.12 -8.19
CA PRO A 1004 -10.25 34.84 -8.83
C PRO A 1004 -8.96 34.04 -8.97
N CYS A 1005 -8.85 32.95 -8.23
CA CYS A 1005 -7.78 31.97 -8.34
C CYS A 1005 -8.27 30.75 -9.11
N HIS A 1006 -7.42 30.16 -9.96
CA HIS A 1006 -7.79 28.99 -10.76
C HIS A 1006 -8.13 27.79 -9.87
N ARG A 1007 -7.47 27.67 -8.71
CA ARG A 1007 -7.69 26.63 -7.71
C ARG A 1007 -8.31 27.26 -6.45
N PRO A 1008 -9.31 26.62 -5.83
CA PRO A 1008 -9.94 27.16 -4.62
C PRO A 1008 -8.91 27.27 -3.49
N ARG A 1009 -8.84 28.44 -2.86
CA ARG A 1009 -8.00 28.69 -1.70
C ARG A 1009 -8.73 28.32 -0.41
N THR A 1010 -7.99 27.73 0.52
CA THR A 1010 -8.43 27.59 1.92
C THR A 1010 -7.56 28.48 2.80
N VAL A 1011 -8.21 29.24 3.68
CA VAL A 1011 -7.55 30.14 4.62
C VAL A 1011 -7.77 29.62 6.03
N ILE A 1012 -6.69 29.43 6.78
CA ILE A 1012 -6.70 28.99 8.18
C ILE A 1012 -6.16 30.13 9.04
N VAL A 1013 -7.03 30.72 9.87
CA VAL A 1013 -6.68 31.79 10.80
C VAL A 1013 -6.70 31.27 12.23
N THR A 1014 -5.52 31.26 12.85
CA THR A 1014 -5.36 30.95 14.28
C THR A 1014 -5.60 32.20 15.14
N GLN A 1015 -6.07 32.02 16.38
CA GLN A 1015 -6.49 33.12 17.25
C GLN A 1015 -6.07 32.88 18.73
N GLY A 1016 -4.88 32.35 18.93
CA GLY A 1016 -4.39 31.90 20.23
C GLY A 1016 -5.34 30.89 20.88
N LYS A 1017 -5.99 31.29 21.98
CA LYS A 1017 -6.96 30.47 22.72
C LYS A 1017 -8.37 30.46 22.12
N ASN A 1018 -8.66 31.37 21.20
CA ASN A 1018 -9.97 31.46 20.55
C ASN A 1018 -10.09 30.43 19.42
N PRO A 1019 -11.31 30.11 18.95
CA PRO A 1019 -11.50 29.12 17.90
C PRO A 1019 -10.73 29.45 16.62
N ILE A 1020 -10.15 28.43 15.99
CA ILE A 1020 -9.49 28.56 14.68
C ILE A 1020 -10.57 28.70 13.61
N ILE A 1021 -10.40 29.63 12.68
CA ILE A 1021 -11.33 29.85 11.56
C ILE A 1021 -10.75 29.22 10.29
N VAL A 1022 -11.56 28.40 9.61
CA VAL A 1022 -11.24 27.85 8.30
C VAL A 1022 -12.26 28.39 7.29
N ALA A 1023 -11.79 29.16 6.32
CA ALA A 1023 -12.60 29.78 5.28
C ALA A 1023 -12.23 29.24 3.89
N TYR A 1024 -13.22 29.11 3.03
CA TYR A 1024 -13.09 28.51 1.70
C TYR A 1024 -13.54 29.51 0.62
N THR A 1025 -12.84 29.52 -0.52
CA THR A 1025 -13.20 30.38 -1.66
C THR A 1025 -14.65 30.14 -2.12
N ASN A 1026 -15.35 31.22 -2.42
CA ASN A 1026 -16.73 31.32 -2.91
C ASN A 1026 -17.75 30.53 -2.07
N GLN A 1027 -17.49 30.35 -0.77
CA GLN A 1027 -18.35 29.56 0.12
C GLN A 1027 -18.65 28.15 -0.42
N ARG A 1028 -17.73 27.55 -1.20
CA ARG A 1028 -17.89 26.18 -1.71
C ARG A 1028 -18.17 25.18 -0.59
N LEU A 1029 -17.63 25.47 0.58
CA LEU A 1029 -17.95 24.83 1.86
C LEU A 1029 -18.31 25.93 2.87
N PRO A 1030 -19.18 25.64 3.85
CA PRO A 1030 -19.44 26.58 4.93
C PRO A 1030 -18.13 26.84 5.70
N MET A 1031 -17.97 28.07 6.18
CA MET A 1031 -16.88 28.40 7.10
C MET A 1031 -16.96 27.50 8.34
N GLU A 1032 -15.83 26.94 8.72
CA GLU A 1032 -15.71 26.06 9.88
C GLU A 1032 -14.97 26.77 11.01
N MET A 1033 -15.36 26.47 12.25
CA MET A 1033 -14.70 26.96 13.45
C MET A 1033 -14.33 25.79 14.35
N PHE A 1034 -13.06 25.72 14.75
CA PHE A 1034 -12.55 24.65 15.58
C PHE A 1034 -12.14 25.21 16.95
N THR A 1035 -12.79 24.73 18.00
CA THR A 1035 -12.45 25.12 19.37
C THR A 1035 -11.09 24.56 19.76
N VAL A 1036 -10.23 25.40 20.33
CA VAL A 1036 -8.92 24.99 20.87
C VAL A 1036 -9.12 24.55 22.32
N PRO A 1037 -8.66 23.35 22.73
CA PRO A 1037 -8.68 22.97 24.14
C PRO A 1037 -7.82 23.92 24.96
N LEU A 1038 -8.34 24.42 26.08
CA LEU A 1038 -7.63 25.33 26.96
C LEU A 1038 -6.59 24.56 27.80
N LEU A 1039 -5.36 25.05 27.85
CA LEU A 1039 -4.35 24.62 28.81
C LEU A 1039 -4.38 25.53 30.03
N ASN A 1040 -3.94 25.01 31.19
CA ASN A 1040 -3.78 25.85 32.37
C ASN A 1040 -2.60 26.80 32.16
N ASP A 1041 -2.70 28.03 32.66
CA ASP A 1041 -1.63 29.04 32.55
C ASP A 1041 -0.28 28.53 33.08
N ASN A 1042 -0.30 27.62 34.07
CA ASN A 1042 0.90 27.03 34.67
C ASN A 1042 1.61 26.00 33.77
N GLU A 1043 0.91 25.47 32.76
CA GLU A 1043 1.47 24.50 31.80
C GLU A 1043 2.10 25.19 30.59
N ILE A 1044 1.82 26.48 30.38
CA ILE A 1044 2.35 27.26 29.28
C ILE A 1044 3.73 27.79 29.68
N VAL A 1045 4.77 27.22 29.09
CA VAL A 1045 6.18 27.60 29.32
C VAL A 1045 6.62 28.63 28.28
N ASP A 1046 6.18 28.48 27.04
CA ASP A 1046 6.61 29.27 25.90
C ASP A 1046 5.51 29.33 24.84
N THR A 1047 5.24 30.46 24.20
CA THR A 1047 4.34 30.52 23.03
C THR A 1047 5.07 30.58 21.69
N ASN A 1048 6.40 30.66 21.70
CA ASN A 1048 7.25 30.73 20.53
C ASN A 1048 7.23 29.41 19.74
N GLY A 1049 7.16 29.51 18.42
CA GLY A 1049 7.07 28.34 17.54
C GLY A 1049 5.72 27.62 17.59
N ALA A 1050 4.72 28.08 18.35
CA ALA A 1050 3.39 27.47 18.38
C ALA A 1050 2.71 27.48 17.01
N GLY A 1051 2.82 28.59 16.28
CA GLY A 1051 2.32 28.71 14.90
C GLY A 1051 3.08 27.81 13.93
N ASP A 1052 4.41 27.72 14.06
CA ASP A 1052 5.23 26.84 13.23
C ASP A 1052 4.87 25.37 13.47
N ALA A 1053 4.65 24.99 14.73
CA ALA A 1053 4.25 23.65 15.14
C ALA A 1053 2.82 23.32 14.67
N PHE A 1054 1.90 24.28 14.76
CA PHE A 1054 0.56 24.17 14.20
C PHE A 1054 0.62 23.81 12.71
N VAL A 1055 1.39 24.58 11.93
CA VAL A 1055 1.57 24.29 10.50
C VAL A 1055 2.22 22.91 10.30
N GLY A 1056 3.26 22.56 11.06
CA GLY A 1056 3.90 21.25 10.95
C GLY A 1056 2.92 20.08 11.15
N GLY A 1057 2.11 20.12 12.21
CA GLY A 1057 1.08 19.11 12.47
C GLY A 1057 0.00 19.07 11.38
N PHE A 1058 -0.41 20.23 10.89
CA PHE A 1058 -1.36 20.32 9.77
C PHE A 1058 -0.80 19.67 8.51
N LEU A 1059 0.41 20.04 8.09
CA LEU A 1059 1.02 19.57 6.85
C LEU A 1059 1.23 18.07 6.86
N ALA A 1060 1.58 17.49 8.02
CA ALA A 1060 1.75 16.05 8.16
C ALA A 1060 0.45 15.28 7.85
N TYR A 1061 -0.65 15.72 8.44
CA TYR A 1061 -1.97 15.10 8.22
C TYR A 1061 -2.55 15.44 6.83
N ARG A 1062 -2.24 16.63 6.31
CA ARG A 1062 -2.64 17.02 4.96
C ARG A 1062 -1.96 16.18 3.89
N LEU A 1063 -0.66 15.87 4.06
CA LEU A 1063 0.08 14.99 3.15
C LEU A 1063 -0.53 13.60 3.10
N ALA A 1064 -0.96 13.07 4.25
CA ALA A 1064 -1.68 11.81 4.36
C ALA A 1064 -3.17 11.89 3.94
N ALA A 1065 -3.57 12.97 3.29
CA ALA A 1065 -4.91 13.21 2.79
C ALA A 1065 -6.03 13.07 3.85
N LYS A 1066 -5.74 13.37 5.12
CA LYS A 1066 -6.75 13.33 6.20
C LYS A 1066 -7.76 14.49 6.07
N PRO A 1067 -9.00 14.34 6.60
CA PRO A 1067 -9.99 15.41 6.59
C PRO A 1067 -9.53 16.68 7.31
N MET A 1068 -10.13 17.83 6.98
CA MET A 1068 -9.78 19.14 7.57
C MET A 1068 -9.81 19.12 9.10
N ALA A 1069 -10.85 18.54 9.70
CA ALA A 1069 -10.98 18.43 11.15
C ALA A 1069 -9.81 17.66 11.81
N GLU A 1070 -9.34 16.59 11.17
CA GLU A 1070 -8.18 15.84 11.66
C GLU A 1070 -6.87 16.62 11.48
N CYS A 1071 -6.72 17.34 10.37
CA CYS A 1071 -5.58 18.22 10.14
C CYS A 1071 -5.50 19.32 11.23
N ILE A 1072 -6.63 19.96 11.55
CA ILE A 1072 -6.71 20.98 12.61
C ILE A 1072 -6.47 20.36 14.00
N LYS A 1073 -6.96 19.15 14.24
CA LYS A 1073 -6.71 18.43 15.51
C LYS A 1073 -5.22 18.14 15.70
N ALA A 1074 -4.55 17.61 14.68
CA ALA A 1074 -3.12 17.35 14.73
C ALA A 1074 -2.29 18.63 14.87
N ALA A 1075 -2.67 19.69 14.14
CA ALA A 1075 -2.07 21.02 14.25
C ALA A 1075 -2.19 21.58 15.67
N THR A 1076 -3.38 21.50 16.25
CA THR A 1076 -3.65 21.98 17.62
C THR A 1076 -2.86 21.17 18.66
N PHE A 1077 -2.79 19.86 18.51
CA PHE A 1077 -1.98 18.99 19.36
C PHE A 1077 -0.50 19.37 19.29
N ALA A 1078 0.05 19.56 18.08
CA ALA A 1078 1.44 19.94 17.89
C ALA A 1078 1.77 21.29 18.56
N ALA A 1079 0.90 22.29 18.39
CA ALA A 1079 1.04 23.58 19.04
C ALA A 1079 0.99 23.45 20.57
N GLN A 1080 0.06 22.67 21.13
CA GLN A 1080 -0.07 22.45 22.57
C GLN A 1080 1.14 21.77 23.20
N GLU A 1081 1.76 20.81 22.51
CA GLU A 1081 2.96 20.15 23.02
C GLU A 1081 4.17 21.09 23.00
N VAL A 1082 4.32 21.90 21.96
CA VAL A 1082 5.41 22.87 21.86
C VAL A 1082 5.29 23.97 22.92
N ILE A 1083 4.08 24.46 23.21
CA ILE A 1083 3.93 25.54 24.19
C ILE A 1083 4.23 25.15 25.65
N LYS A 1084 4.30 23.85 25.93
CA LYS A 1084 4.72 23.29 27.23
C LYS A 1084 6.24 23.22 27.40
N GLN A 1085 7.00 23.62 26.38
CA GLN A 1085 8.46 23.51 26.33
C GLN A 1085 9.09 24.86 25.98
N SER A 1086 10.36 25.09 26.32
CA SER A 1086 11.08 26.30 25.90
C SER A 1086 11.66 26.14 24.50
N GLY A 1087 11.17 26.92 23.53
CA GLY A 1087 11.49 26.87 22.11
C GLY A 1087 10.65 25.84 21.35
N CYS A 1088 10.95 25.67 20.05
CA CYS A 1088 10.31 24.63 19.24
C CYS A 1088 10.90 23.24 19.54
N VAL A 1089 10.49 22.68 20.67
CA VAL A 1089 10.91 21.38 21.19
C VAL A 1089 9.66 20.52 21.40
N PHE A 1090 9.76 19.26 20.99
CA PHE A 1090 8.66 18.29 21.07
C PHE A 1090 9.17 16.93 21.59
N PRO A 1091 8.33 16.15 22.30
CA PRO A 1091 8.73 14.89 22.91
C PRO A 1091 8.97 13.80 21.85
N LYS A 1092 10.02 12.99 22.00
CA LYS A 1092 10.34 11.91 21.02
C LYS A 1092 9.26 10.82 20.94
N GLU A 1093 8.52 10.56 22.01
CA GLU A 1093 7.61 9.41 22.13
C GLU A 1093 6.12 9.80 22.13
N ASN A 1094 5.76 11.01 22.57
CA ASN A 1094 4.37 11.46 22.72
C ASN A 1094 3.85 12.15 21.44
N ARG A 1095 3.70 11.37 20.35
CA ARG A 1095 3.15 11.85 19.07
C ARG A 1095 1.79 11.24 18.77
N MET A 1096 0.84 12.03 18.25
CA MET A 1096 -0.32 11.43 17.56
C MET A 1096 0.22 10.63 16.38
N LYS A 1097 -0.14 9.34 16.32
CA LYS A 1097 0.29 8.49 15.22
C LYS A 1097 -0.62 8.72 14.03
N LEU A 1098 -0.03 9.04 12.87
CA LEU A 1098 -0.70 8.82 11.60
C LEU A 1098 -0.92 7.31 11.46
N VAL A 1099 -2.18 6.88 11.59
CA VAL A 1099 -2.64 5.52 11.29
C VAL A 1099 -2.96 5.41 9.81
#